data_AF-A0A3D8MV66-F1
#
_entry.id   AF-A0A3D8MV66-F1
#
_cell.length_a   1.000
_cell.length_b   1.000
_cell.length_c   1.000
_cell.angle_alpha   90.00
_cell.angle_beta   90.00
_cell.angle_gamma   90.00
#
_symmetry.space_group_name_H-M   'P 1'
#
loop_
_entity.id
_entity.type
_entity.pdbx_description
1 polymer ?
#
loop_
_entity_poly.entity_id
_entity_poly.type
_entity_poly.pdbx_seq_one_letter_code
_entity_poly.pdbx_strand_id
1 'polypeptide(L)'
;MRRMRSAMKFDIRVLVWASAALVACQSTPNSSAEQASRAGERVSERVMEAGPAPISPVDFPVSGRVDYQARPSRMIVFIGDGMGHAAVTAASYAQSEPLAMLGMPHVGFMTTHEHEFLTTDSAAGATAIATGHKTHFEGVSVRPGTGPELERDPEHQLSTLFGAAASAGRATGLVATSRITHATPAAFAAHRSNRGQYEDIALDYLSYKPAVMLGAGTRFFAERSDKRDLFAEFESEGYTVATSAEEVRAAVPGEGPLIGLMHRSDMPSASSGERAMSLEEMVKVAVDVLERESPQGYVLMVEGSQIDWAGHDLDGPGVVSETLDMDRAVAYALGYARERTDTLVVVTADHETGGMSVLDPPYASRYMMLLGGEERAYRMTLPEGYDVAAHEDPLPPSVVHQALPKVGRFGPVEAEDPRMTTSFGFMSVGSRAFWDGSRRYSASHTAVMVPIFAEGPAAADVVAARDNAQLGETLKRLASAPDDEAARRPGSAGPEPRPKNVILMVGDGLGLASLSAGLYSRGALATLSMETRALMATHALDRLVNDSAGSATAIATGRRSRVGVVGMAPATVGGDLLPVRSALAEAALKGKRTGIVTTTSLTHATPAAFFAHRASRSQEAAIAGDFLTFGQRLGRSHGVDVAIGGGARYFRTSHLDALRAQEYAVSTELPEVLASGQPHLVLLGDEGLPPAAKRSAEAPGAPTLAAMTDRALNYLREDERGFFLVVEGGQIDWALHGLDRGEGLLAEIADFDAAVALALTFASESGDTLVIATSDHDHTLSVLDNHYGYHSGHCGVMKACGGTFEGITLPVAAEGLVNAQGFTASELQGDFGAPTMTLQYDWIVQEVARRVQMGGPHSANMVPLFASGPRAGELGRIRDQPQLGQWLTRWASGH
;
A
#
# COMPACT_ATOMS: atom_id res chain seq x y z
N MET A 1 -17.07 2.31 -71.87
CA MET A 1 -17.72 1.52 -72.95
C MET A 1 -18.47 0.36 -72.32
N ARG A 2 -19.78 0.28 -72.57
CA ARG A 2 -20.74 -0.87 -72.54
C ARG A 2 -20.62 -1.93 -71.41
N ARG A 3 -21.59 -2.00 -70.48
CA ARG A 3 -22.93 -2.67 -70.54
C ARG A 3 -22.81 -4.21 -70.51
N MET A 4 -23.22 -4.92 -69.45
CA MET A 4 -24.59 -5.20 -68.92
C MET A 4 -25.13 -6.57 -69.36
N ARG A 5 -25.56 -7.37 -68.35
CA ARG A 5 -26.70 -8.33 -68.34
C ARG A 5 -26.51 -9.59 -69.21
N SER A 6 -27.05 -10.78 -68.92
CA SER A 6 -28.27 -11.23 -68.23
C SER A 6 -28.11 -12.75 -67.98
N ALA A 7 -28.28 -13.26 -66.77
CA ALA A 7 -29.47 -13.97 -66.25
C ALA A 7 -29.72 -15.43 -66.74
N MET A 8 -29.78 -16.32 -65.74
CA MET A 8 -30.82 -17.35 -65.50
C MET A 8 -30.91 -18.60 -66.42
N LYS A 9 -30.58 -19.80 -65.86
CA LYS A 9 -31.51 -20.89 -65.43
C LYS A 9 -30.96 -22.33 -65.65
N PHE A 10 -31.03 -23.11 -64.56
CA PHE A 10 -31.23 -24.58 -64.37
C PHE A 10 -30.23 -25.60 -64.98
N ASP A 11 -29.90 -26.76 -64.39
CA ASP A 11 -29.93 -27.38 -63.03
C ASP A 11 -29.39 -28.83 -63.18
N ILE A 12 -29.31 -29.61 -62.08
CA ILE A 12 -29.13 -31.08 -61.93
C ILE A 12 -27.65 -31.51 -61.72
N ARG A 13 -27.21 -32.15 -60.61
CA ARG A 13 -27.77 -32.96 -59.49
C ARG A 13 -26.65 -33.10 -58.42
N VAL A 14 -26.89 -33.17 -57.10
CA VAL A 14 -27.13 -34.38 -56.25
C VAL A 14 -27.15 -33.86 -54.79
N LEU A 15 -28.30 -33.87 -54.08
CA LEU A 15 -28.67 -34.71 -52.90
C LEU A 15 -27.97 -34.30 -51.56
N VAL A 16 -28.58 -34.08 -50.39
CA VAL A 16 -29.83 -34.52 -49.70
C VAL A 16 -30.15 -33.47 -48.59
N TRP A 17 -31.29 -32.75 -48.60
CA TRP A 17 -32.52 -32.88 -47.77
C TRP A 17 -32.33 -33.02 -46.23
N ALA A 18 -32.73 -32.07 -45.36
CA ALA A 18 -34.05 -31.47 -45.03
C ALA A 18 -34.93 -32.42 -44.14
N SER A 19 -35.73 -31.99 -43.15
CA SER A 19 -36.52 -30.76 -42.99
C SER A 19 -37.06 -30.56 -41.55
N ALA A 20 -37.39 -29.30 -41.24
CA ALA A 20 -38.25 -28.83 -40.14
C ALA A 20 -39.75 -28.91 -40.49
N ALA A 21 -40.66 -28.62 -39.54
CA ALA A 21 -41.86 -27.79 -39.78
C ALA A 21 -42.65 -27.42 -38.51
N LEU A 22 -43.19 -26.19 -38.52
CA LEU A 22 -44.12 -25.54 -37.60
C LEU A 22 -45.59 -25.58 -38.12
N VAL A 23 -46.56 -25.56 -37.17
CA VAL A 23 -47.87 -24.82 -37.16
C VAL A 23 -49.01 -25.37 -38.06
N ALA A 24 -50.30 -25.54 -37.65
CA ALA A 24 -51.19 -24.69 -36.85
C ALA A 24 -52.47 -25.36 -36.25
N CYS A 25 -53.03 -24.68 -35.23
CA CYS A 25 -54.46 -24.39 -34.91
C CYS A 25 -55.43 -25.34 -34.13
N GLN A 26 -55.85 -24.80 -32.97
CA GLN A 26 -57.22 -24.66 -32.38
C GLN A 26 -57.71 -25.56 -31.19
N SER A 27 -57.97 -24.84 -30.07
CA SER A 27 -59.03 -24.92 -29.03
C SER A 27 -59.13 -26.06 -27.97
N THR A 28 -58.61 -25.75 -26.75
CA THR A 28 -59.16 -25.87 -25.35
C THR A 28 -59.84 -27.15 -24.82
N PRO A 29 -59.95 -27.41 -23.48
CA PRO A 29 -59.12 -27.05 -22.31
C PRO A 29 -58.86 -28.25 -21.33
N ASN A 30 -58.15 -27.96 -20.22
CA ASN A 30 -58.06 -28.69 -18.94
C ASN A 30 -57.17 -29.95 -18.80
N SER A 31 -56.04 -29.78 -18.10
CA SER A 31 -55.84 -30.30 -16.73
C SER A 31 -54.44 -29.92 -16.20
N SER A 32 -54.24 -28.62 -15.97
CA SER A 32 -53.20 -28.09 -15.10
C SER A 32 -53.70 -28.15 -13.65
N ALA A 33 -53.23 -29.12 -12.85
CA ALA A 33 -53.29 -29.01 -11.37
C ALA A 33 -52.39 -30.02 -10.63
N GLU A 34 -52.17 -31.24 -11.13
CA GLU A 34 -51.53 -32.31 -10.33
C GLU A 34 -50.05 -32.59 -10.61
N GLN A 35 -49.47 -32.05 -11.69
CA GLN A 35 -48.02 -32.18 -11.95
C GLN A 35 -47.20 -30.93 -11.59
N ALA A 36 -47.87 -29.85 -11.17
CA ALA A 36 -47.22 -28.64 -10.65
C ALA A 36 -46.97 -28.69 -9.12
N SER A 37 -47.42 -29.74 -8.41
CA SER A 37 -47.28 -29.87 -6.94
C SER A 37 -46.09 -30.72 -6.49
N ARG A 38 -45.21 -31.17 -7.40
CA ARG A 38 -43.96 -31.90 -7.06
C ARG A 38 -42.67 -31.26 -7.59
N ALA A 39 -42.74 -30.05 -8.13
CA ALA A 39 -41.58 -29.22 -8.49
C ALA A 39 -41.35 -28.07 -7.50
N GLY A 40 -42.01 -28.10 -6.34
CA GLY A 40 -41.96 -27.08 -5.28
C GLY A 40 -41.08 -27.41 -4.09
N GLU A 41 -40.27 -28.47 -4.14
CA GLU A 41 -39.35 -28.83 -3.04
C GLU A 41 -37.89 -28.87 -3.53
N ARG A 42 -37.06 -28.03 -2.89
CA ARG A 42 -35.58 -27.95 -2.91
C ARG A 42 -34.90 -27.03 -3.92
N VAL A 43 -35.34 -25.77 -3.97
CA VAL A 43 -34.41 -24.63 -4.17
C VAL A 43 -34.27 -23.87 -2.84
N SER A 44 -34.09 -24.61 -1.75
CA SER A 44 -33.38 -24.07 -0.59
C SER A 44 -31.91 -23.99 -1.00
N GLU A 45 -31.57 -22.84 -1.60
CA GLU A 45 -30.27 -22.17 -1.63
C GLU A 45 -29.08 -23.05 -1.21
N ARG A 46 -28.34 -23.60 -2.19
CA ARG A 46 -27.00 -24.13 -1.92
C ARG A 46 -26.07 -22.95 -1.65
N VAL A 47 -26.03 -22.47 -0.40
CA VAL A 47 -24.92 -21.63 0.05
C VAL A 47 -23.67 -22.48 -0.06
N MET A 48 -22.69 -21.96 -0.79
CA MET A 48 -21.42 -22.64 -0.99
C MET A 48 -20.65 -22.67 0.34
N GLU A 49 -20.53 -23.84 0.95
CA GLU A 49 -19.72 -24.05 2.17
C GLU A 49 -18.22 -24.09 1.83
N ALA A 50 -17.89 -24.55 0.63
CA ALA A 50 -16.55 -24.54 0.08
C ALA A 50 -16.61 -24.21 -1.41
N GLY A 51 -15.92 -23.14 -1.80
CA GLY A 51 -15.66 -22.81 -3.20
C GLY A 51 -14.28 -23.28 -3.65
N PRO A 52 -13.91 -22.99 -4.91
CA PRO A 52 -12.54 -23.22 -5.35
C PRO A 52 -11.65 -22.44 -4.38
N ALA A 53 -10.53 -23.04 -3.95
CA ALA A 53 -9.54 -22.28 -3.20
C ALA A 53 -9.36 -20.92 -3.90
N PRO A 54 -9.24 -19.82 -3.16
CA PRO A 54 -8.91 -18.55 -3.82
C PRO A 54 -7.78 -18.82 -4.80
N ILE A 55 -7.78 -18.15 -5.94
CA ILE A 55 -6.57 -18.10 -6.77
C ILE A 55 -5.55 -17.46 -5.86
N SER A 56 -4.80 -18.34 -5.18
CA SER A 56 -3.90 -17.93 -4.12
C SER A 56 -2.74 -17.32 -4.88
N PRO A 57 -2.39 -16.07 -4.59
CA PRO A 57 -0.97 -15.77 -4.59
C PRO A 57 -0.39 -16.81 -3.64
N VAL A 58 0.29 -17.79 -4.25
CA VAL A 58 1.05 -18.88 -3.62
C VAL A 58 1.41 -18.50 -2.21
N ASP A 59 1.12 -19.37 -1.25
CA ASP A 59 1.54 -19.24 0.15
C ASP A 59 2.79 -18.38 0.23
N PHE A 60 2.66 -17.10 0.61
CA PHE A 60 3.80 -16.21 0.78
C PHE A 60 4.64 -16.93 1.83
N PRO A 61 5.76 -17.60 1.46
CA PRO A 61 6.32 -18.60 2.32
C PRO A 61 7.03 -17.86 3.43
N VAL A 62 6.31 -17.76 4.55
CA VAL A 62 6.80 -17.10 5.75
C VAL A 62 7.76 -18.05 6.43
N SER A 63 8.88 -17.52 6.91
CA SER A 63 9.76 -18.31 7.75
C SER A 63 9.02 -18.80 8.99
N GLY A 64 9.05 -20.11 9.22
CA GLY A 64 8.57 -20.74 10.45
C GLY A 64 9.58 -20.67 11.59
N ARG A 65 10.73 -20.02 11.39
CA ARG A 65 11.83 -19.96 12.36
C ARG A 65 11.43 -19.07 13.54
N VAL A 66 11.67 -19.58 14.74
CA VAL A 66 11.35 -18.91 16.01
C VAL A 66 12.51 -18.91 17.00
N ASP A 67 13.66 -19.46 16.62
CA ASP A 67 14.85 -19.67 17.46
C ASP A 67 15.95 -18.62 17.23
N TYR A 68 15.58 -17.40 16.81
CA TYR A 68 16.51 -16.30 16.61
C TYR A 68 17.23 -15.90 17.90
N GLN A 69 18.47 -15.42 17.76
CA GLN A 69 19.17 -14.69 18.83
C GLN A 69 18.37 -13.45 19.24
N ALA A 70 18.61 -12.91 20.44
CA ALA A 70 17.93 -11.68 20.85
C ALA A 70 18.38 -10.45 20.06
N ARG A 71 19.62 -10.47 19.53
CA ARG A 71 20.22 -9.37 18.76
C ARG A 71 20.92 -9.94 17.52
N PRO A 72 21.02 -9.16 16.44
CA PRO A 72 21.72 -9.60 15.24
C PRO A 72 23.24 -9.40 15.39
N SER A 73 24.02 -10.40 14.97
CA SER A 73 25.45 -10.23 14.65
C SER A 73 25.63 -9.63 13.25
N ARG A 74 24.68 -9.90 12.35
CA ARG A 74 24.69 -9.44 10.96
C ARG A 74 23.42 -8.68 10.62
N MET A 75 23.57 -7.56 9.95
CA MET A 75 22.45 -6.75 9.51
C MET A 75 22.61 -6.43 8.02
N ILE A 76 21.58 -6.72 7.22
CA ILE A 76 21.51 -6.34 5.81
C ILE A 76 20.31 -5.40 5.66
N VAL A 77 20.58 -4.13 5.38
CA VAL A 77 19.58 -3.07 5.27
C VAL A 77 19.44 -2.69 3.80
N PHE A 78 18.31 -3.04 3.22
CA PHE A 78 17.93 -2.68 1.87
C PHE A 78 17.12 -1.38 1.86
N ILE A 79 17.55 -0.40 1.05
CA ILE A 79 16.85 0.85 0.78
C ILE A 79 16.50 0.89 -0.70
N GLY A 80 15.22 0.81 -1.02
CA GLY A 80 14.73 1.10 -2.37
C GLY A 80 14.48 2.59 -2.45
N ASP A 81 15.39 3.34 -3.06
CA ASP A 81 15.26 4.81 -3.20
C ASP A 81 13.93 5.09 -3.92
N GLY A 82 13.03 5.88 -3.32
CA GLY A 82 11.70 6.18 -3.89
C GLY A 82 10.68 5.02 -3.89
N MET A 83 10.99 3.86 -3.29
CA MET A 83 10.16 2.64 -3.34
C MET A 83 8.96 2.68 -2.38
N GLY A 84 7.97 3.52 -2.68
CA GLY A 84 6.68 3.50 -1.99
C GLY A 84 5.86 2.23 -2.23
N HIS A 85 4.75 2.09 -1.51
CA HIS A 85 3.90 0.89 -1.59
C HIS A 85 3.32 0.60 -2.98
N ALA A 86 3.12 1.62 -3.82
CA ALA A 86 2.68 1.46 -5.20
C ALA A 86 3.75 0.77 -6.08
N ALA A 87 5.05 1.04 -5.85
CA ALA A 87 6.15 0.35 -6.54
C ALA A 87 6.17 -1.14 -6.20
N VAL A 88 6.04 -1.46 -4.90
CA VAL A 88 5.92 -2.84 -4.40
C VAL A 88 4.69 -3.53 -5.02
N THR A 89 3.56 -2.83 -5.09
CA THR A 89 2.32 -3.35 -5.68
C THR A 89 2.50 -3.66 -7.17
N ALA A 90 3.01 -2.69 -7.94
CA ALA A 90 3.20 -2.81 -9.38
C ALA A 90 4.15 -3.96 -9.73
N ALA A 91 5.26 -4.08 -9.01
CA ALA A 91 6.22 -5.17 -9.20
C ALA A 91 5.61 -6.54 -8.87
N SER A 92 4.84 -6.65 -7.78
CA SER A 92 4.16 -7.89 -7.39
C SER A 92 3.16 -8.35 -8.45
N TYR A 93 2.37 -7.43 -9.02
CA TYR A 93 1.43 -7.77 -10.09
C TYR A 93 2.15 -8.14 -11.40
N ALA A 94 3.17 -7.37 -11.78
CA ALA A 94 3.95 -7.60 -12.99
C ALA A 94 4.63 -8.97 -13.03
N GLN A 95 5.24 -9.40 -11.91
CA GLN A 95 5.87 -10.72 -11.82
C GLN A 95 4.83 -11.83 -11.68
N SER A 96 3.64 -11.52 -11.17
CA SER A 96 2.58 -12.49 -10.89
C SER A 96 3.01 -13.62 -9.94
N GLU A 97 3.96 -13.31 -9.05
CA GLU A 97 4.46 -14.15 -7.96
C GLU A 97 4.71 -13.25 -6.73
N PRO A 98 4.64 -13.78 -5.51
CA PRO A 98 4.98 -13.02 -4.31
C PRO A 98 6.41 -12.50 -4.36
N LEU A 99 6.57 -11.18 -4.21
CA LEU A 99 7.89 -10.60 -3.95
C LEU A 99 8.47 -11.21 -2.66
N ALA A 100 9.78 -11.48 -2.64
CA ALA A 100 10.48 -12.01 -1.49
C ALA A 100 10.29 -11.13 -0.24
N MET A 101 10.30 -9.79 -0.41
CA MET A 101 10.05 -8.86 0.70
C MET A 101 8.63 -8.99 1.28
N LEU A 102 7.63 -9.31 0.46
CA LEU A 102 6.27 -9.59 0.94
C LEU A 102 6.19 -10.93 1.68
N GLY A 103 7.17 -11.82 1.53
CA GLY A 103 7.29 -13.06 2.30
C GLY A 103 7.81 -12.87 3.74
N MET A 104 8.27 -11.67 4.10
CA MET A 104 8.83 -11.40 5.44
C MET A 104 7.72 -11.31 6.50
N PRO A 105 7.90 -11.87 7.72
CA PRO A 105 6.85 -12.02 8.72
C PRO A 105 6.41 -10.73 9.41
N HIS A 106 7.25 -9.70 9.41
CA HIS A 106 7.00 -8.44 10.10
C HIS A 106 6.92 -7.30 9.09
N VAL A 107 5.86 -6.50 9.19
CA VAL A 107 5.62 -5.32 8.35
C VAL A 107 5.37 -4.11 9.25
N GLY A 108 5.85 -2.94 8.82
CA GLY A 108 5.63 -1.64 9.45
C GLY A 108 5.39 -0.56 8.41
N PHE A 109 5.01 0.63 8.86
CA PHE A 109 4.86 1.82 8.01
C PHE A 109 5.48 2.99 8.75
N MET A 110 6.26 3.82 8.04
CA MET A 110 6.93 4.96 8.66
C MET A 110 6.76 6.25 7.86
N THR A 111 6.71 7.38 8.57
CA THR A 111 6.90 8.70 7.99
C THR A 111 8.35 8.93 7.59
N THR A 112 8.53 9.77 6.58
CA THR A 112 9.83 10.03 5.97
C THR A 112 10.26 11.49 6.03
N HIS A 113 9.42 12.39 6.55
CA HIS A 113 9.67 13.83 6.62
C HIS A 113 11.09 14.18 7.08
N GLU A 114 11.66 15.26 6.58
CA GLU A 114 12.97 15.73 7.04
C GLU A 114 12.81 16.81 8.11
N HIS A 115 13.87 17.56 8.42
CA HIS A 115 13.82 18.63 9.41
C HIS A 115 12.96 19.82 8.95
N GLU A 116 12.87 20.08 7.65
CA GLU A 116 12.21 21.30 7.13
C GLU A 116 10.91 21.00 6.38
N PHE A 117 10.81 19.80 5.78
CA PHE A 117 9.78 19.45 4.81
C PHE A 117 9.12 18.12 5.15
N LEU A 118 7.84 17.97 4.78
CA LEU A 118 7.15 16.67 4.88
C LEU A 118 7.64 15.70 3.82
N THR A 119 8.01 16.23 2.67
CA THR A 119 8.60 15.48 1.58
C THR A 119 10.12 15.62 1.66
N THR A 120 10.80 14.53 2.03
CA THR A 120 12.27 14.48 2.16
C THR A 120 12.96 14.28 0.80
N ASP A 121 14.23 14.65 0.72
CA ASP A 121 15.16 14.11 -0.29
C ASP A 121 15.87 12.82 0.19
N SER A 122 16.57 12.13 -0.72
CA SER A 122 17.33 10.92 -0.38
C SER A 122 18.42 11.18 0.67
N ALA A 123 19.03 12.37 0.72
CA ALA A 123 20.10 12.67 1.69
C ALA A 123 19.55 12.76 3.11
N ALA A 124 18.50 13.54 3.32
CA ALA A 124 17.88 13.66 4.64
C ALA A 124 17.18 12.36 5.05
N GLY A 125 16.50 11.69 4.11
CA GLY A 125 15.83 10.41 4.34
C GLY A 125 16.80 9.30 4.74
N ALA A 126 17.89 9.14 4.00
CA ALA A 126 18.94 8.18 4.33
C ALA A 126 19.70 8.56 5.60
N THR A 127 19.93 9.86 5.87
CA THR A 127 20.53 10.33 7.12
C THR A 127 19.69 9.93 8.33
N ALA A 128 18.37 10.04 8.24
CA ALA A 128 17.48 9.60 9.32
C ALA A 128 17.63 8.09 9.61
N ILE A 129 17.66 7.26 8.58
CA ILE A 129 17.86 5.80 8.70
C ILE A 129 19.28 5.48 9.19
N ALA A 130 20.30 6.20 8.71
CA ALA A 130 21.69 5.94 9.05
C ALA A 130 22.05 6.42 10.46
N THR A 131 21.46 7.51 10.94
CA THR A 131 21.91 8.19 12.17
C THR A 131 20.90 8.16 13.31
N GLY A 132 19.62 7.93 13.01
CA GLY A 132 18.52 8.11 13.94
C GLY A 132 18.14 9.57 14.20
N HIS A 133 18.58 10.49 13.35
CA HIS A 133 18.36 11.93 13.49
C HIS A 133 17.90 12.54 12.17
N LYS A 134 16.95 13.48 12.22
CA LYS A 134 16.59 14.26 11.04
C LYS A 134 17.65 15.31 10.74
N THR A 135 17.78 15.68 9.48
CA THR A 135 18.64 16.77 8.99
C THR A 135 17.86 17.65 8.00
N HIS A 136 18.44 18.79 7.63
CA HIS A 136 17.97 19.65 6.55
C HIS A 136 18.13 18.98 5.18
N PHE A 137 17.41 19.50 4.19
CA PHE A 137 17.45 19.08 2.79
C PHE A 137 18.90 18.98 2.28
N GLU A 138 19.24 17.92 1.53
CA GLU A 138 20.60 17.64 1.01
C GLU A 138 21.69 17.35 2.06
N GLY A 139 21.39 17.46 3.36
CA GLY A 139 22.34 17.16 4.43
C GLY A 139 22.67 15.67 4.51
N VAL A 140 23.96 15.35 4.63
CA VAL A 140 24.47 13.98 4.73
C VAL A 140 25.08 13.77 6.11
N SER A 141 24.35 13.12 7.00
CA SER A 141 24.80 12.75 8.36
C SER A 141 25.39 13.90 9.18
N VAL A 142 24.78 15.07 9.05
CA VAL A 142 25.08 16.28 9.81
C VAL A 142 23.85 16.77 10.56
N ARG A 143 24.04 17.56 11.62
CA ARG A 143 22.92 18.20 12.32
C ARG A 143 22.21 19.21 11.39
N PRO A 144 20.90 19.44 11.57
CA PRO A 144 20.20 20.48 10.82
C PRO A 144 20.91 21.85 10.89
N GLY A 145 20.91 22.58 9.78
CA GLY A 145 21.54 23.90 9.67
C GLY A 145 23.07 23.88 9.55
N THR A 146 23.67 22.70 9.38
CA THR A 146 25.12 22.58 9.19
C THR A 146 25.51 23.01 7.77
N GLY A 147 26.18 24.15 7.65
CA GLY A 147 26.78 24.64 6.40
C GLY A 147 28.22 24.12 6.16
N PRO A 148 28.83 24.46 5.01
CA PRO A 148 30.17 24.00 4.62
C PRO A 148 31.27 24.32 5.64
N GLU A 149 31.16 25.45 6.34
CA GLU A 149 32.08 25.87 7.40
C GLU A 149 32.00 25.03 8.69
N LEU A 150 30.89 24.30 8.90
CA LEU A 150 30.63 23.51 10.11
C LEU A 150 30.70 22.00 9.87
N GLU A 151 30.64 21.52 8.63
CA GLU A 151 30.55 20.08 8.32
C GLU A 151 31.75 19.23 8.78
N ARG A 152 32.89 19.87 9.04
CA ARG A 152 34.10 19.23 9.59
C ARG A 152 34.21 19.29 11.12
N ASP A 153 33.30 20.01 11.79
CA ASP A 153 33.23 20.05 13.25
C ASP A 153 32.56 18.77 13.78
N PRO A 154 33.22 17.96 14.63
CA PRO A 154 32.61 16.77 15.23
C PRO A 154 31.29 17.03 15.95
N GLU A 155 31.06 18.24 16.49
CA GLU A 155 29.80 18.60 17.13
C GLU A 155 28.64 18.70 16.13
N HIS A 156 28.93 18.92 14.84
CA HIS A 156 27.94 18.98 13.78
C HIS A 156 27.75 17.64 13.05
N GLN A 157 28.62 16.66 13.30
CA GLN A 157 28.56 15.33 12.70
C GLN A 157 27.67 14.39 13.52
N LEU A 158 26.80 13.65 12.83
CA LEU A 158 25.92 12.67 13.46
C LEU A 158 26.53 11.28 13.37
N SER A 159 26.66 10.58 14.50
CA SER A 159 27.12 9.18 14.50
C SER A 159 26.22 8.32 13.61
N THR A 160 26.81 7.63 12.62
CA THR A 160 26.09 6.76 11.69
C THR A 160 26.00 5.33 12.22
N LEU A 161 25.15 4.51 11.59
CA LEU A 161 25.03 3.08 11.81
C LEU A 161 26.36 2.36 11.57
N PHE A 162 27.14 2.83 10.59
CA PHE A 162 28.48 2.28 10.36
C PHE A 162 29.46 2.70 11.43
N GLY A 163 29.39 3.95 11.92
CA GLY A 163 30.19 4.38 13.06
C GLY A 163 29.89 3.53 14.32
N ALA A 164 28.60 3.24 14.56
CA ALA A 164 28.15 2.34 15.62
C ALA A 164 28.66 0.91 15.44
N ALA A 165 28.55 0.34 14.23
CA ALA A 165 29.03 -1.00 13.92
C ALA A 165 30.56 -1.12 14.04
N ALA A 166 31.31 -0.16 13.49
CA ALA A 166 32.77 -0.11 13.57
C ALA A 166 33.24 0.02 15.03
N SER A 167 32.57 0.83 15.85
CA SER A 167 32.86 0.94 17.28
C SER A 167 32.62 -0.37 18.05
N ALA A 168 31.73 -1.23 17.54
CA ALA A 168 31.50 -2.58 18.05
C ALA A 168 32.41 -3.65 17.42
N GLY A 169 33.39 -3.27 16.58
CA GLY A 169 34.32 -4.20 15.93
C GLY A 169 33.72 -5.01 14.79
N ARG A 170 32.62 -4.53 14.20
CA ARG A 170 31.93 -5.15 13.06
C ARG A 170 32.33 -4.45 11.76
N ALA A 171 32.56 -5.22 10.70
CA ALA A 171 32.77 -4.63 9.38
C ALA A 171 31.50 -3.99 8.81
N THR A 172 31.70 -3.11 7.84
CA THR A 172 30.63 -2.40 7.15
C THR A 172 30.78 -2.55 5.64
N GLY A 173 29.67 -2.47 4.90
CA GLY A 173 29.70 -2.58 3.45
C GLY A 173 28.63 -1.75 2.75
N LEU A 174 28.97 -1.18 1.60
CA LEU A 174 28.06 -0.41 0.75
C LEU A 174 27.86 -1.11 -0.59
N VAL A 175 26.60 -1.26 -1.00
CA VAL A 175 26.23 -1.71 -2.35
C VAL A 175 25.17 -0.77 -2.89
N ALA A 176 25.36 -0.23 -4.09
CA ALA A 176 24.39 0.65 -4.74
C ALA A 176 24.36 0.45 -6.26
N THR A 177 23.19 0.60 -6.88
CA THR A 177 23.06 0.65 -8.34
C THR A 177 23.27 2.06 -8.94
N SER A 178 23.64 3.02 -8.10
CA SER A 178 24.08 4.38 -8.46
C SER A 178 25.60 4.54 -8.31
N ARG A 179 26.11 5.76 -8.53
CA ARG A 179 27.43 6.13 -8.01
C ARG A 179 27.49 5.89 -6.50
N ILE A 180 28.56 5.28 -5.99
CA ILE A 180 28.66 4.95 -4.57
C ILE A 180 28.72 6.20 -3.66
N THR A 181 28.97 7.38 -4.24
CA THR A 181 28.96 8.68 -3.55
C THR A 181 27.59 9.36 -3.57
N HIS A 182 26.54 8.72 -4.10
CA HIS A 182 25.18 9.25 -4.05
C HIS A 182 24.69 9.37 -2.61
N ALA A 183 23.61 10.12 -2.39
CA ALA A 183 23.15 10.51 -1.06
C ALA A 183 22.93 9.33 -0.11
N THR A 184 22.23 8.28 -0.57
CA THR A 184 21.89 7.12 0.26
C THR A 184 23.13 6.39 0.78
N PRO A 185 24.10 5.94 -0.06
CA PRO A 185 25.35 5.37 0.46
C PRO A 185 26.20 6.37 1.23
N ALA A 186 26.23 7.64 0.82
CA ALA A 186 26.99 8.67 1.52
C ALA A 186 26.53 8.84 2.98
N ALA A 187 25.22 8.81 3.26
CA ALA A 187 24.68 8.97 4.60
C ALA A 187 25.22 7.94 5.60
N PHE A 188 25.61 6.74 5.16
CA PHE A 188 26.16 5.74 6.07
C PHE A 188 27.65 5.97 6.38
N ALA A 189 28.41 6.65 5.52
CA ALA A 189 29.88 6.69 5.59
C ALA A 189 30.52 8.06 5.23
N ALA A 190 29.77 9.16 5.32
CA ALA A 190 30.28 10.51 5.08
C ALA A 190 29.53 11.55 5.94
N HIS A 191 30.11 12.74 6.10
CA HIS A 191 29.48 13.87 6.79
C HIS A 191 29.60 15.14 5.95
N ARG A 192 28.53 15.57 5.30
CA ARG A 192 28.55 16.69 4.37
C ARG A 192 27.32 17.55 4.50
N SER A 193 27.53 18.87 4.42
CA SER A 193 26.43 19.84 4.42
C SER A 193 25.57 19.73 3.17
N ASN A 194 26.12 19.19 2.07
CA ASN A 194 25.44 19.05 0.80
C ASN A 194 25.80 17.75 0.06
N ARG A 195 24.78 16.99 -0.39
CA ARG A 195 24.92 15.74 -1.14
C ARG A 195 25.70 15.85 -2.46
N GLY A 196 25.80 17.05 -3.03
CA GLY A 196 26.51 17.33 -4.28
C GLY A 196 28.04 17.30 -4.14
N GLN A 197 28.59 17.23 -2.92
CA GLN A 197 30.03 17.20 -2.63
C GLN A 197 30.66 15.82 -2.89
N TYR A 198 30.41 15.22 -4.06
CA TYR A 198 30.78 13.83 -4.38
C TYR A 198 32.28 13.50 -4.22
N GLU A 199 33.19 14.42 -4.56
CA GLU A 199 34.62 14.20 -4.36
C GLU A 199 34.97 14.17 -2.86
N ASP A 200 34.39 15.05 -2.05
CA ASP A 200 34.64 15.04 -0.62
C ASP A 200 33.98 13.85 0.08
N ILE A 201 32.85 13.35 -0.42
CA ILE A 201 32.23 12.10 0.04
C ILE A 201 33.14 10.90 -0.27
N ALA A 202 33.68 10.80 -1.49
CA ALA A 202 34.64 9.74 -1.84
C ALA A 202 35.86 9.76 -0.92
N LEU A 203 36.31 10.95 -0.50
CA LEU A 203 37.40 11.11 0.46
C LEU A 203 37.02 10.64 1.88
N ASP A 204 35.78 10.85 2.33
CA ASP A 204 35.33 10.36 3.64
C ASP A 204 35.38 8.83 3.73
N TYR A 205 35.18 8.11 2.62
CA TYR A 205 35.24 6.64 2.60
C TYR A 205 36.63 6.09 2.95
N LEU A 206 37.72 6.83 2.68
CA LEU A 206 39.06 6.47 3.16
C LEU A 206 39.18 6.54 4.69
N SER A 207 38.35 7.34 5.35
CA SER A 207 38.31 7.46 6.81
C SER A 207 37.42 6.39 7.43
N TYR A 208 36.24 6.14 6.83
CA TYR A 208 35.29 5.13 7.31
C TYR A 208 35.74 3.69 7.05
N LYS A 209 36.52 3.48 5.98
CA LYS A 209 37.05 2.18 5.54
C LYS A 209 35.99 1.05 5.52
N PRO A 210 34.88 1.18 4.77
CA PRO A 210 33.99 0.04 4.56
C PRO A 210 34.77 -1.13 3.96
N ALA A 211 34.55 -2.35 4.45
CA ALA A 211 35.28 -3.53 4.00
C ALA A 211 34.89 -3.93 2.56
N VAL A 212 33.71 -3.51 2.11
CA VAL A 212 33.28 -3.68 0.72
C VAL A 212 32.50 -2.47 0.22
N MET A 213 32.79 -2.02 -1.00
CA MET A 213 32.04 -0.97 -1.71
C MET A 213 31.80 -1.42 -3.14
N LEU A 214 30.56 -1.66 -3.55
CA LEU A 214 30.20 -2.05 -4.92
C LEU A 214 29.19 -1.08 -5.53
N GLY A 215 29.48 -0.59 -6.73
CA GLY A 215 28.58 0.31 -7.45
C GLY A 215 29.26 0.99 -8.63
N ALA A 216 29.08 2.30 -8.76
CA ALA A 216 29.70 3.12 -9.81
C ALA A 216 30.40 4.36 -9.25
N GLY A 217 30.91 5.22 -10.14
CA GLY A 217 31.40 6.55 -9.81
C GLY A 217 32.92 6.70 -9.85
N THR A 218 33.64 5.95 -10.69
CA THR A 218 35.11 5.96 -10.74
C THR A 218 35.70 7.36 -10.92
N ARG A 219 34.98 8.27 -11.58
CA ARG A 219 35.42 9.67 -11.77
C ARG A 219 35.70 10.41 -10.45
N PHE A 220 34.96 10.12 -9.38
CA PHE A 220 35.13 10.81 -8.09
C PHE A 220 36.34 10.31 -7.28
N PHE A 221 36.93 9.19 -7.73
CA PHE A 221 38.11 8.57 -7.13
C PHE A 221 39.38 8.86 -7.95
N ALA A 222 39.27 8.88 -9.29
CA ALA A 222 40.42 9.02 -10.19
C ALA A 222 40.49 10.35 -10.97
N GLU A 223 39.35 10.99 -11.26
CA GLU A 223 39.29 12.22 -12.09
C GLU A 223 39.09 13.49 -11.25
N ARG A 224 39.66 13.50 -10.05
CA ARG A 224 39.39 14.52 -9.04
C ARG A 224 39.94 15.90 -9.38
N SER A 225 39.26 16.92 -8.86
CA SER A 225 39.70 18.32 -8.97
C SER A 225 41.05 18.56 -8.28
N ASP A 226 41.26 17.92 -7.12
CA ASP A 226 42.48 18.01 -6.29
C ASP A 226 43.66 17.14 -6.78
N LYS A 227 43.47 16.40 -7.88
CA LYS A 227 44.47 15.51 -8.51
C LYS A 227 44.93 14.33 -7.65
N ARG A 228 44.21 13.99 -6.58
CA ARG A 228 44.43 12.74 -5.84
C ARG A 228 43.90 11.56 -6.63
N ASP A 229 44.53 10.41 -6.42
CA ASP A 229 44.08 9.12 -6.91
C ASP A 229 43.69 8.27 -5.71
N LEU A 230 42.39 8.28 -5.38
CA LEU A 230 41.92 7.57 -4.20
C LEU A 230 41.99 6.06 -4.38
N PHE A 231 42.00 5.53 -5.61
CA PHE A 231 42.18 4.10 -5.81
C PHE A 231 43.58 3.67 -5.36
N ALA A 232 44.61 4.39 -5.77
CA ALA A 232 45.98 4.12 -5.29
C ALA A 232 46.09 4.26 -3.77
N GLU A 233 45.36 5.20 -3.16
CA GLU A 233 45.31 5.34 -1.70
C GLU A 233 44.61 4.14 -1.02
N PHE A 234 43.48 3.66 -1.56
CA PHE A 234 42.82 2.45 -1.08
C PHE A 234 43.71 1.20 -1.23
N GLU A 235 44.41 1.05 -2.36
CA GLU A 235 45.39 -0.04 -2.55
C GLU A 235 46.49 0.00 -1.50
N SER A 236 46.96 1.21 -1.13
CA SER A 236 47.96 1.38 -0.07
C SER A 236 47.45 1.00 1.32
N GLU A 237 46.12 1.03 1.51
CA GLU A 237 45.41 0.56 2.71
C GLU A 237 45.02 -0.93 2.63
N GLY A 238 45.47 -1.64 1.59
CA GLY A 238 45.26 -3.09 1.43
C GLY A 238 43.98 -3.47 0.71
N TYR A 239 43.27 -2.53 0.10
CA TYR A 239 42.09 -2.83 -0.70
C TYR A 239 42.47 -3.46 -2.04
N THR A 240 41.68 -4.43 -2.47
CA THR A 240 41.60 -4.78 -3.89
C THR A 240 40.72 -3.74 -4.60
N VAL A 241 41.26 -3.08 -5.62
CA VAL A 241 40.49 -2.17 -6.50
C VAL A 241 40.08 -2.93 -7.76
N ALA A 242 38.79 -2.90 -8.06
CA ALA A 242 38.18 -3.44 -9.27
C ALA A 242 37.33 -2.37 -9.96
N THR A 243 37.51 -2.22 -11.27
CA THR A 243 36.79 -1.21 -12.08
C THR A 243 35.93 -1.82 -13.19
N SER A 244 35.81 -3.15 -13.20
CA SER A 244 34.94 -3.93 -14.10
C SER A 244 34.28 -5.08 -13.35
N ALA A 245 33.17 -5.60 -13.89
CA ALA A 245 32.47 -6.75 -13.31
C ALA A 245 33.37 -8.01 -13.27
N GLU A 246 34.21 -8.19 -14.29
CA GLU A 246 35.19 -9.28 -14.36
C GLU A 246 36.22 -9.19 -13.24
N GLU A 247 36.75 -7.99 -12.97
CA GLU A 247 37.69 -7.74 -11.87
C GLU A 247 37.02 -7.97 -10.51
N VAL A 248 35.77 -7.50 -10.33
CA VAL A 248 35.02 -7.73 -9.09
C VAL A 248 34.85 -9.22 -8.82
N ARG A 249 34.44 -10.01 -9.83
CA ARG A 249 34.33 -11.48 -9.72
C ARG A 249 35.67 -12.15 -9.41
N ALA A 250 36.76 -11.65 -10.00
CA ALA A 250 38.10 -12.18 -9.78
C ALA A 250 38.64 -11.85 -8.37
N ALA A 251 38.15 -10.78 -7.74
CA ALA A 251 38.54 -10.37 -6.39
C ALA A 251 37.87 -11.18 -5.27
N VAL A 252 36.74 -11.86 -5.54
CA VAL A 252 36.00 -12.66 -4.54
C VAL A 252 36.87 -13.68 -3.78
N PRO A 253 37.70 -14.53 -4.44
CA PRO A 253 38.58 -15.47 -3.74
C PRO A 253 39.84 -14.83 -3.13
N GLY A 254 40.03 -13.51 -3.29
CA GLY A 254 41.18 -12.79 -2.75
C GLY A 254 41.15 -12.60 -1.23
N GLU A 255 42.12 -11.85 -0.72
CA GLU A 255 42.23 -11.43 0.68
C GLU A 255 42.06 -9.91 0.80
N GLY A 256 41.52 -9.43 1.91
CA GLY A 256 41.40 -8.00 2.20
C GLY A 256 40.10 -7.35 1.69
N PRO A 257 39.89 -6.06 1.98
CA PRO A 257 38.69 -5.34 1.60
C PRO A 257 38.64 -5.05 0.09
N LEU A 258 37.44 -4.75 -0.44
CA LEU A 258 37.18 -4.60 -1.88
C LEU A 258 36.47 -3.29 -2.21
N ILE A 259 36.99 -2.56 -3.19
CA ILE A 259 36.27 -1.47 -3.88
C ILE A 259 36.05 -1.85 -5.35
N GLY A 260 34.78 -2.04 -5.72
CA GLY A 260 34.33 -2.47 -7.05
C GLY A 260 33.45 -1.43 -7.71
N LEU A 261 34.03 -0.49 -8.48
CA LEU A 261 33.29 0.60 -9.13
C LEU A 261 33.27 0.40 -10.65
N MET A 262 32.15 -0.08 -11.18
CA MET A 262 32.08 -0.65 -12.54
C MET A 262 31.72 0.34 -13.65
N HIS A 263 31.38 1.58 -13.30
CA HIS A 263 31.00 2.62 -14.26
C HIS A 263 31.57 3.99 -13.86
N ARG A 264 31.78 4.84 -14.87
CA ARG A 264 32.36 6.19 -14.67
C ARG A 264 31.49 7.11 -13.82
N SER A 265 30.18 7.10 -14.04
CA SER A 265 29.19 7.89 -13.28
C SER A 265 28.26 6.95 -12.52
N ASP A 266 27.14 6.55 -13.11
CA ASP A 266 26.14 5.67 -12.50
C ASP A 266 26.04 4.36 -13.28
N MET A 267 25.44 3.32 -12.69
CA MET A 267 25.16 2.10 -13.44
C MET A 267 23.95 2.31 -14.36
N PRO A 268 23.86 1.63 -15.52
CA PRO A 268 22.65 1.61 -16.33
C PRO A 268 21.46 0.99 -15.59
N SER A 269 20.23 1.30 -16.03
CA SER A 269 19.00 0.70 -15.49
C SER A 269 18.96 -0.82 -15.71
N ALA A 270 18.22 -1.54 -14.88
CA ALA A 270 18.00 -2.98 -14.93
C ALA A 270 17.35 -3.40 -16.25
N SER A 271 16.51 -2.54 -16.81
CA SER A 271 15.82 -2.75 -18.08
C SER A 271 16.68 -2.47 -19.32
N SER A 272 17.84 -1.80 -19.17
CA SER A 272 18.68 -1.42 -20.31
C SER A 272 19.41 -2.60 -20.96
N GLY A 273 19.68 -3.67 -20.20
CA GLY A 273 20.54 -4.77 -20.63
C GLY A 273 22.04 -4.43 -20.65
N GLU A 274 22.42 -3.21 -20.25
CA GLU A 274 23.81 -2.72 -20.21
C GLU A 274 24.42 -2.77 -18.81
N ARG A 275 23.63 -3.10 -17.78
CA ARG A 275 24.09 -3.15 -16.39
C ARG A 275 25.11 -4.29 -16.20
N ALA A 276 26.35 -3.92 -15.87
CA ALA A 276 27.47 -4.86 -15.77
C ALA A 276 27.31 -5.99 -14.72
N MET A 277 26.60 -5.74 -13.62
CA MET A 277 26.21 -6.71 -12.59
C MET A 277 24.83 -6.38 -12.04
N SER A 278 24.00 -7.39 -11.79
CA SER A 278 22.73 -7.19 -11.10
C SER A 278 22.94 -6.84 -9.63
N LEU A 279 21.94 -6.23 -8.99
CA LEU A 279 22.00 -5.94 -7.55
C LEU A 279 22.16 -7.24 -6.73
N GLU A 280 21.48 -8.31 -7.12
CA GLU A 280 21.64 -9.63 -6.51
C GLU A 280 23.09 -10.14 -6.56
N GLU A 281 23.78 -9.99 -7.69
CA GLU A 281 25.16 -10.40 -7.85
C GLU A 281 26.11 -9.57 -6.98
N MET A 282 25.89 -8.25 -6.91
CA MET A 282 26.65 -7.38 -6.02
C MET A 282 26.46 -7.75 -4.54
N VAL A 283 25.23 -8.04 -4.10
CA VAL A 283 24.96 -8.46 -2.72
C VAL A 283 25.65 -9.78 -2.38
N LYS A 284 25.66 -10.75 -3.31
CA LYS A 284 26.42 -12.01 -3.14
C LYS A 284 27.90 -11.75 -2.88
N VAL A 285 28.54 -10.95 -3.73
CA VAL A 285 29.95 -10.57 -3.58
C VAL A 285 30.19 -9.85 -2.26
N ALA A 286 29.32 -8.90 -1.89
CA ALA A 286 29.47 -8.15 -0.65
C ALA A 286 29.35 -9.05 0.59
N VAL A 287 28.40 -9.98 0.60
CA VAL A 287 28.27 -10.96 1.70
C VAL A 287 29.50 -11.86 1.77
N ASP A 288 30.01 -12.38 0.64
CA ASP A 288 31.20 -13.23 0.63
C ASP A 288 32.44 -12.50 1.16
N VAL A 289 32.64 -11.23 0.78
CA VAL A 289 33.73 -10.39 1.31
C VAL A 289 33.55 -10.13 2.80
N LEU A 290 32.35 -9.74 3.24
CA LEU A 290 32.10 -9.42 4.65
C LEU A 290 32.22 -10.64 5.58
N GLU A 291 31.79 -11.83 5.12
CA GLU A 291 32.00 -13.08 5.86
C GLU A 291 33.48 -13.43 6.02
N ARG A 292 34.29 -13.17 5.00
CA ARG A 292 35.73 -13.39 5.06
C ARG A 292 36.41 -12.40 6.01
N GLU A 293 36.12 -11.11 5.85
CA GLU A 293 36.80 -10.02 6.56
C GLU A 293 36.31 -9.87 8.02
N SER A 294 35.06 -10.24 8.30
CA SER A 294 34.42 -10.03 9.61
C SER A 294 33.39 -11.13 9.94
N PRO A 295 33.83 -12.39 10.10
CA PRO A 295 32.95 -13.52 10.41
C PRO A 295 32.19 -13.37 11.74
N GLN A 296 32.65 -12.50 12.63
CA GLN A 296 31.97 -12.15 13.89
C GLN A 296 30.69 -11.34 13.65
N GLY A 297 30.55 -10.64 12.52
CA GLY A 297 29.38 -9.82 12.23
C GLY A 297 29.68 -8.56 11.43
N TYR A 298 28.66 -8.03 10.77
CA TYR A 298 28.78 -6.85 9.91
C TYR A 298 27.44 -6.13 9.75
N VAL A 299 27.51 -4.91 9.23
CA VAL A 299 26.35 -4.18 8.71
C VAL A 299 26.56 -3.87 7.23
N LEU A 300 25.65 -4.36 6.39
CA LEU A 300 25.65 -4.12 4.94
C LEU A 300 24.45 -3.23 4.59
N MET A 301 24.72 -2.10 3.94
CA MET A 301 23.68 -1.29 3.30
C MET A 301 23.63 -1.61 1.80
N VAL A 302 22.43 -1.86 1.29
CA VAL A 302 22.16 -2.18 -0.12
C VAL A 302 21.11 -1.21 -0.67
N GLU A 303 21.42 -0.51 -1.75
CA GLU A 303 20.52 0.46 -2.38
C GLU A 303 20.04 -0.03 -3.76
N GLY A 304 18.72 -0.12 -3.94
CA GLY A 304 18.06 -0.18 -5.24
C GLY A 304 17.81 1.24 -5.77
N SER A 305 18.86 1.92 -6.24
CA SER A 305 18.90 3.38 -6.40
C SER A 305 18.00 3.92 -7.51
N GLN A 306 17.75 3.13 -8.56
CA GLN A 306 17.11 3.62 -9.78
C GLN A 306 15.58 3.46 -9.77
N ILE A 307 14.99 2.93 -8.69
CA ILE A 307 13.54 2.92 -8.50
C ILE A 307 13.03 4.37 -8.48
N ASP A 308 13.67 5.24 -7.69
CA ASP A 308 13.42 6.67 -7.63
C ASP A 308 13.58 7.35 -8.98
N TRP A 309 14.68 7.08 -9.69
CA TRP A 309 14.96 7.74 -10.97
C TRP A 309 13.91 7.38 -12.02
N ALA A 310 13.46 6.12 -12.05
CA ALA A 310 12.35 5.72 -12.90
C ALA A 310 11.03 6.39 -12.46
N GLY A 311 10.81 6.58 -11.16
CA GLY A 311 9.68 7.35 -10.63
C GLY A 311 9.70 8.81 -11.08
N HIS A 312 10.85 9.47 -10.99
CA HIS A 312 11.09 10.82 -11.53
C HIS A 312 10.81 10.88 -13.03
N ASP A 313 11.27 9.90 -13.79
CA ASP A 313 11.09 9.83 -15.24
C ASP A 313 9.67 9.40 -15.67
N LEU A 314 8.77 9.13 -14.72
CA LEU A 314 7.41 8.61 -14.95
C LEU A 314 7.41 7.26 -15.72
N ASP A 315 8.47 6.48 -15.53
CA ASP A 315 8.70 5.20 -16.19
C ASP A 315 8.23 4.03 -15.31
N GLY A 316 6.94 3.70 -15.43
CA GLY A 316 6.33 2.55 -14.73
C GLY A 316 7.09 1.23 -14.94
N PRO A 317 7.38 0.81 -16.18
CA PRO A 317 8.21 -0.36 -16.46
C PRO A 317 9.60 -0.29 -15.81
N GLY A 318 10.23 0.89 -15.80
CA GLY A 318 11.48 1.15 -15.07
C GLY A 318 11.35 0.86 -13.59
N VAL A 319 10.37 1.48 -12.92
CA VAL A 319 10.06 1.27 -11.48
C VAL A 319 9.87 -0.22 -11.18
N VAL A 320 9.09 -0.92 -12.01
CA VAL A 320 8.86 -2.36 -11.87
C VAL A 320 10.17 -3.14 -12.02
N SER A 321 10.96 -2.85 -13.06
CA SER A 321 12.19 -3.61 -13.34
C SER A 321 13.25 -3.46 -12.26
N GLU A 322 13.40 -2.26 -11.68
CA GLU A 322 14.34 -1.97 -10.61
C GLU A 322 13.87 -2.57 -9.27
N THR A 323 12.57 -2.47 -8.97
CA THR A 323 11.98 -3.09 -7.78
C THR A 323 12.16 -4.62 -7.82
N LEU A 324 12.01 -5.24 -9.00
CA LEU A 324 12.27 -6.67 -9.19
C LEU A 324 13.76 -7.04 -9.11
N ASP A 325 14.69 -6.15 -9.49
CA ASP A 325 16.13 -6.37 -9.30
C ASP A 325 16.51 -6.35 -7.82
N MET A 326 15.94 -5.41 -7.07
CA MET A 326 16.06 -5.34 -5.62
C MET A 326 15.43 -6.56 -4.93
N ASP A 327 14.22 -6.98 -5.33
CA ASP A 327 13.56 -8.13 -4.71
C ASP A 327 14.34 -9.44 -4.91
N ARG A 328 15.02 -9.63 -6.05
CA ARG A 328 15.95 -10.76 -6.24
C ARG A 328 17.12 -10.73 -5.25
N ALA A 329 17.67 -9.54 -4.99
CA ALA A 329 18.72 -9.36 -4.00
C ALA A 329 18.23 -9.63 -2.56
N VAL A 330 17.00 -9.19 -2.24
CA VAL A 330 16.31 -9.53 -0.99
C VAL A 330 16.10 -11.04 -0.87
N ALA A 331 15.67 -11.72 -1.94
CA ALA A 331 15.48 -13.16 -1.96
C ALA A 331 16.77 -13.93 -1.62
N TYR A 332 17.91 -13.50 -2.18
CA TYR A 332 19.22 -14.05 -1.82
C TYR A 332 19.55 -13.80 -0.35
N ALA A 333 19.39 -12.57 0.15
CA ALA A 333 19.68 -12.22 1.55
C ALA A 333 18.80 -12.99 2.54
N LEU A 334 17.52 -13.23 2.22
CA LEU A 334 16.62 -14.07 3.01
C LEU A 334 17.04 -15.54 2.98
N GLY A 335 17.49 -16.07 1.84
CA GLY A 335 18.06 -17.41 1.75
C GLY A 335 19.27 -17.57 2.67
N TYR A 336 20.19 -16.60 2.61
CA TYR A 336 21.34 -16.51 3.49
C TYR A 336 20.96 -16.39 4.98
N ALA A 337 19.98 -15.54 5.32
CA ALA A 337 19.57 -15.31 6.70
C ALA A 337 18.79 -16.48 7.32
N ARG A 338 18.00 -17.22 6.54
CA ARG A 338 17.14 -18.32 7.05
C ARG A 338 17.93 -19.56 7.45
N GLU A 339 19.15 -19.71 6.98
CA GLU A 339 20.11 -20.73 7.43
C GLU A 339 20.76 -20.38 8.77
N ARG A 340 20.46 -19.20 9.32
CA ARG A 340 21.13 -18.61 10.47
C ARG A 340 20.14 -18.16 11.55
N THR A 341 20.67 -17.84 12.73
CA THR A 341 19.89 -17.32 13.87
C THR A 341 20.27 -15.90 14.26
N ASP A 342 21.27 -15.32 13.62
CA ASP A 342 21.96 -14.07 13.99
C ASP A 342 21.88 -12.98 12.90
N THR A 343 21.19 -13.23 11.80
CA THR A 343 21.09 -12.30 10.66
C THR A 343 19.73 -11.63 10.61
N LEU A 344 19.72 -10.29 10.67
CA LEU A 344 18.56 -9.44 10.46
C LEU A 344 18.58 -8.89 9.03
N VAL A 345 17.49 -9.08 8.29
CA VAL A 345 17.24 -8.44 6.99
C VAL A 345 16.13 -7.41 7.17
N VAL A 346 16.38 -6.18 6.71
CA VAL A 346 15.44 -5.07 6.72
C VAL A 346 15.30 -4.54 5.29
N VAL A 347 14.07 -4.31 4.83
CA VAL A 347 13.77 -3.71 3.53
C VAL A 347 12.86 -2.52 3.74
N THR A 348 13.24 -1.36 3.24
CA THR A 348 12.42 -0.14 3.30
C THR A 348 12.79 0.83 2.18
N ALA A 349 12.25 2.05 2.23
CA ALA A 349 12.58 3.16 1.36
C ALA A 349 12.93 4.39 2.20
N ASP A 350 13.63 5.34 1.59
CA ASP A 350 13.86 6.68 2.12
C ASP A 350 12.65 7.61 1.94
N HIS A 351 11.93 7.50 0.81
CA HIS A 351 10.68 8.18 0.47
C HIS A 351 9.88 7.43 -0.62
N GLU A 352 8.70 7.96 -0.98
CA GLU A 352 7.98 7.57 -2.21
C GLU A 352 8.25 8.60 -3.31
N THR A 353 8.28 8.15 -4.57
CA THR A 353 8.50 9.05 -5.72
C THR A 353 7.42 8.94 -6.80
N GLY A 354 6.90 10.10 -7.20
CA GLY A 354 6.02 10.29 -8.35
C GLY A 354 4.53 10.20 -8.07
N GLY A 355 4.12 9.80 -6.87
CA GLY A 355 2.71 9.59 -6.53
C GLY A 355 2.09 8.53 -7.43
N MET A 356 2.80 7.41 -7.62
CA MET A 356 2.39 6.38 -8.57
C MET A 356 1.12 5.68 -8.07
N SER A 357 0.20 5.40 -8.98
CA SER A 357 -0.98 4.58 -8.76
C SER A 357 -1.04 3.43 -9.75
N VAL A 358 -1.45 2.27 -9.26
CA VAL A 358 -1.69 1.10 -10.11
C VAL A 358 -3.16 1.06 -10.54
N LEU A 359 -3.40 1.06 -11.84
CA LEU A 359 -4.70 1.07 -12.50
C LEU A 359 -4.83 -0.11 -13.48
N ASP A 360 -5.99 -0.21 -14.15
CA ASP A 360 -6.22 -1.11 -15.27
C ASP A 360 -6.79 -0.36 -16.50
N PRO A 361 -6.77 -0.96 -17.71
CA PRO A 361 -7.22 -0.30 -18.94
C PRO A 361 -8.66 0.23 -18.88
N PRO A 362 -9.67 -0.50 -18.35
CA PRO A 362 -11.03 0.02 -18.22
C PRO A 362 -11.10 1.39 -17.54
N TYR A 363 -10.32 1.61 -16.48
CA TYR A 363 -10.22 2.94 -15.87
C TYR A 363 -9.39 3.87 -16.74
N ALA A 364 -8.11 3.59 -16.95
CA ALA A 364 -7.17 4.51 -17.59
C ALA A 364 -7.62 4.95 -19.00
N SER A 365 -8.04 4.01 -19.85
CA SER A 365 -8.48 4.30 -21.21
C SER A 365 -9.75 5.15 -21.26
N ARG A 366 -10.65 5.03 -20.28
CA ARG A 366 -11.85 5.87 -20.20
C ARG A 366 -11.49 7.33 -19.93
N TYR A 367 -10.59 7.59 -18.99
CA TYR A 367 -10.11 8.95 -18.72
C TYR A 367 -9.37 9.53 -19.94
N MET A 368 -8.47 8.75 -20.56
CA MET A 368 -7.78 9.15 -21.79
C MET A 368 -8.75 9.50 -22.93
N MET A 369 -9.79 8.70 -23.14
CA MET A 369 -10.81 8.96 -24.15
C MET A 369 -11.52 10.31 -23.91
N LEU A 370 -11.87 10.62 -22.66
CA LEU A 370 -12.54 11.88 -22.29
C LEU A 370 -11.63 13.10 -22.47
N LEU A 371 -10.32 12.93 -22.39
CA LEU A 371 -9.33 13.96 -22.71
C LEU A 371 -9.00 14.06 -24.21
N GLY A 372 -9.53 13.16 -25.04
CA GLY A 372 -9.34 13.13 -26.49
C GLY A 372 -8.10 12.36 -26.94
N GLY A 373 -7.68 11.35 -26.17
CA GLY A 373 -6.54 10.46 -26.43
C GLY A 373 -5.29 10.85 -25.65
N GLU A 374 -4.35 9.90 -25.53
CA GLU A 374 -3.10 10.04 -24.76
C GLU A 374 -2.29 11.26 -25.20
N GLU A 375 -2.05 11.45 -26.50
CA GLU A 375 -1.28 12.59 -27.01
C GLU A 375 -1.90 13.94 -26.61
N ARG A 376 -3.24 14.04 -26.65
CA ARG A 376 -3.94 15.28 -26.30
C ARG A 376 -3.97 15.49 -24.80
N ALA A 377 -4.24 14.45 -24.01
CA ALA A 377 -4.15 14.49 -22.56
C ALA A 377 -2.75 14.97 -22.15
N TYR A 378 -1.74 14.33 -22.69
CA TYR A 378 -0.35 14.66 -22.45
C TYR A 378 -0.02 16.13 -22.79
N ARG A 379 -0.43 16.66 -23.95
CA ARG A 379 -0.23 18.09 -24.26
C ARG A 379 -0.87 19.06 -23.26
N MET A 380 -1.90 18.64 -22.51
CA MET A 380 -2.54 19.47 -21.49
C MET A 380 -1.72 19.58 -20.20
N THR A 381 -0.72 18.72 -20.01
CA THR A 381 0.20 18.77 -18.87
C THR A 381 1.34 19.75 -19.11
N LEU A 382 1.48 20.23 -20.35
CA LEU A 382 2.55 21.14 -20.75
C LEU A 382 2.11 22.60 -20.51
N PRO A 383 3.04 23.49 -20.11
CA PRO A 383 2.79 24.92 -20.05
C PRO A 383 2.27 25.48 -21.39
N GLU A 384 1.47 26.54 -21.33
CA GLU A 384 0.98 27.22 -22.54
C GLU A 384 2.18 27.75 -23.36
N GLY A 385 2.25 27.37 -24.65
CA GLY A 385 3.34 27.74 -25.54
C GLY A 385 4.61 26.87 -25.46
N TYR A 386 4.58 25.74 -24.72
CA TYR A 386 5.70 24.80 -24.68
C TYR A 386 5.98 24.18 -26.06
N ASP A 387 7.17 24.42 -26.61
CA ASP A 387 7.61 23.86 -27.90
C ASP A 387 8.22 22.47 -27.72
N VAL A 388 7.39 21.45 -27.96
CA VAL A 388 7.79 20.04 -27.96
C VAL A 388 8.88 19.75 -29.00
N ALA A 389 8.90 20.48 -30.13
CA ALA A 389 9.85 20.24 -31.21
C ALA A 389 11.25 20.84 -30.93
N ALA A 390 11.35 21.73 -29.93
CA ALA A 390 12.61 22.36 -29.53
C ALA A 390 13.42 21.56 -28.50
N HIS A 391 12.91 20.42 -28.02
CA HIS A 391 13.57 19.58 -27.02
C HIS A 391 13.94 18.23 -27.64
N GLU A 392 15.19 17.79 -27.43
CA GLU A 392 15.72 16.55 -28.03
C GLU A 392 15.14 15.27 -27.40
N ASP A 393 14.62 15.35 -26.17
CA ASP A 393 14.09 14.19 -25.45
C ASP A 393 12.59 13.98 -25.74
N PRO A 394 12.17 12.74 -26.02
CA PRO A 394 10.76 12.41 -26.06
C PRO A 394 10.15 12.64 -24.68
N LEU A 395 8.96 13.19 -24.72
CA LEU A 395 8.18 13.52 -23.54
C LEU A 395 7.64 12.23 -22.87
N PRO A 396 7.81 12.05 -21.53
CA PRO A 396 7.47 10.78 -20.87
C PRO A 396 5.95 10.57 -20.82
N PRO A 397 5.44 9.36 -21.10
CA PRO A 397 4.01 9.07 -21.06
C PRO A 397 3.47 9.16 -19.62
N SER A 398 2.37 9.89 -19.42
CA SER A 398 1.70 9.99 -18.11
C SER A 398 0.99 8.71 -17.68
N VAL A 399 0.78 7.78 -18.62
CA VAL A 399 0.13 6.48 -18.44
C VAL A 399 0.95 5.45 -19.18
N VAL A 400 1.35 4.37 -18.49
CA VAL A 400 2.07 3.27 -19.14
C VAL A 400 1.33 1.97 -18.94
N HIS A 401 1.00 1.33 -20.06
CA HIS A 401 0.39 0.01 -20.06
C HIS A 401 1.46 -1.08 -20.06
N GLN A 402 1.39 -1.98 -19.10
CA GLN A 402 2.25 -3.15 -19.01
C GLN A 402 1.41 -4.43 -19.11
N ALA A 403 1.82 -5.34 -20.00
CA ALA A 403 1.18 -6.65 -20.11
C ALA A 403 1.39 -7.46 -18.84
N LEU A 404 0.30 -8.03 -18.30
CA LEU A 404 0.36 -9.03 -17.25
C LEU A 404 0.37 -10.43 -17.87
N PRO A 405 1.01 -11.40 -17.23
CA PRO A 405 0.90 -12.81 -17.62
C PRO A 405 -0.57 -13.25 -17.68
N LYS A 406 -1.00 -13.81 -18.82
CA LYS A 406 -2.36 -14.40 -18.97
C LYS A 406 -2.61 -15.59 -18.03
N VAL A 407 -1.52 -16.21 -17.58
CA VAL A 407 -1.49 -17.25 -16.55
C VAL A 407 -0.51 -16.76 -15.50
N GLY A 408 -1.02 -16.14 -14.45
CA GLY A 408 -0.24 -15.55 -13.36
C GLY A 408 -1.00 -15.69 -12.03
N ARG A 409 -0.29 -15.69 -10.90
CA ARG A 409 -0.90 -15.86 -9.56
C ARG A 409 -1.49 -14.58 -8.98
N PHE A 410 -1.21 -13.40 -9.56
CA PHE A 410 -1.76 -12.10 -9.13
C PHE A 410 -2.63 -11.36 -10.16
N GLY A 411 -2.61 -11.75 -11.44
CA GLY A 411 -3.44 -11.12 -12.47
C GLY A 411 -4.90 -11.60 -12.41
N PRO A 412 -5.89 -10.77 -12.79
CA PRO A 412 -7.29 -11.22 -12.90
C PRO A 412 -7.41 -12.28 -13.99
N VAL A 413 -7.90 -13.46 -13.63
CA VAL A 413 -7.97 -14.62 -14.56
C VAL A 413 -9.15 -14.51 -15.54
N GLU A 414 -10.11 -13.63 -15.26
CA GLU A 414 -11.30 -13.41 -16.09
C GLU A 414 -11.25 -12.10 -16.90
N ALA A 415 -10.17 -11.32 -16.83
CA ALA A 415 -10.04 -10.07 -17.58
C ALA A 415 -9.82 -10.31 -19.07
N GLU A 416 -10.59 -9.61 -19.92
CA GLU A 416 -10.41 -9.63 -21.38
C GLU A 416 -9.07 -9.00 -21.80
N ASP A 417 -8.63 -7.98 -21.07
CA ASP A 417 -7.37 -7.25 -21.27
C ASP A 417 -6.55 -7.26 -19.98
N PRO A 418 -5.72 -8.29 -19.74
CA PRO A 418 -4.90 -8.41 -18.54
C PRO A 418 -3.66 -7.52 -18.66
N ARG A 419 -3.87 -6.21 -18.65
CA ARG A 419 -2.80 -5.21 -18.56
C ARG A 419 -2.93 -4.48 -17.23
N MET A 420 -1.79 -4.16 -16.65
CA MET A 420 -1.67 -3.16 -15.61
C MET A 420 -1.39 -1.82 -16.26
N THR A 421 -1.85 -0.76 -15.62
CA THR A 421 -1.54 0.60 -16.02
C THR A 421 -0.90 1.31 -14.85
N THR A 422 0.29 1.87 -15.01
CA THR A 422 0.83 2.81 -14.02
C THR A 422 0.46 4.22 -14.44
N SER A 423 0.10 5.03 -13.45
CA SER A 423 -0.21 6.43 -13.62
C SER A 423 0.47 7.22 -12.52
N PHE A 424 0.95 8.42 -12.82
CA PHE A 424 1.74 9.22 -11.90
C PHE A 424 1.00 10.49 -11.53
N GLY A 425 0.76 10.67 -10.24
CA GLY A 425 -0.04 11.78 -9.74
C GLY A 425 0.65 13.12 -9.76
N PHE A 426 1.98 13.14 -9.86
CA PHE A 426 2.74 14.37 -9.88
C PHE A 426 3.52 14.56 -11.19
N MET A 427 2.98 15.42 -12.04
CA MET A 427 3.70 15.97 -13.18
C MET A 427 4.24 17.34 -12.80
N SER A 428 5.57 17.47 -12.66
CA SER A 428 6.20 18.79 -12.62
C SER A 428 7.20 18.97 -13.75
N VAL A 429 7.24 20.20 -14.26
CA VAL A 429 8.35 20.71 -15.08
C VAL A 429 9.52 21.16 -14.17
N GLY A 430 9.53 20.75 -12.90
CA GLY A 430 10.23 21.47 -11.83
C GLY A 430 11.43 20.75 -11.25
N SER A 431 11.30 19.47 -10.88
CA SER A 431 12.32 18.82 -10.04
C SER A 431 13.66 18.60 -10.77
N ARG A 432 13.69 18.06 -11.99
CA ARG A 432 14.97 17.85 -12.72
C ARG A 432 15.63 19.16 -13.13
N ALA A 433 14.83 20.17 -13.46
CA ALA A 433 15.30 21.53 -13.71
C ALA A 433 15.97 22.18 -12.49
N PHE A 434 15.59 21.77 -11.28
CA PHE A 434 16.25 22.14 -10.03
C PHE A 434 17.66 21.54 -9.93
N TRP A 435 17.84 20.29 -10.39
CA TRP A 435 19.05 19.50 -10.17
C TRP A 435 20.14 19.68 -11.23
N ASP A 436 19.78 19.78 -12.52
CA ASP A 436 20.75 19.88 -13.60
C ASP A 436 20.56 21.10 -14.52
N GLY A 437 19.59 21.97 -14.20
CA GLY A 437 19.23 23.14 -15.01
C GLY A 437 18.59 22.80 -16.36
N SER A 438 18.42 21.50 -16.67
CA SER A 438 17.71 21.05 -17.86
C SER A 438 16.22 21.24 -17.60
N ARG A 439 15.51 21.96 -18.47
CA ARG A 439 14.06 22.18 -18.35
C ARG A 439 13.24 20.89 -18.65
N ARG A 440 13.71 19.74 -18.18
CA ARG A 440 13.11 18.41 -18.37
C ARG A 440 12.03 18.16 -17.33
N TYR A 441 11.03 17.38 -17.73
CA TYR A 441 9.99 16.88 -16.83
C TYR A 441 10.61 15.92 -15.83
N SER A 442 10.15 16.03 -14.58
CA SER A 442 10.40 15.02 -13.58
C SER A 442 9.35 15.08 -12.48
N ALA A 443 8.98 13.90 -11.97
CA ALA A 443 8.12 13.77 -10.81
C ALA A 443 8.81 14.33 -9.56
N SER A 444 8.07 14.50 -8.48
CA SER A 444 8.65 14.83 -7.18
C SER A 444 8.48 13.64 -6.26
N HIS A 445 9.24 13.65 -5.18
CA HIS A 445 8.95 12.77 -4.07
C HIS A 445 7.58 13.12 -3.45
N THR A 446 7.06 12.25 -2.61
CA THR A 446 5.83 12.50 -1.85
C THR A 446 6.03 12.20 -0.37
N ALA A 447 5.15 12.76 0.46
CA ALA A 447 5.16 12.58 1.91
C ALA A 447 4.42 11.31 2.36
N VAL A 448 4.01 10.44 1.43
CA VAL A 448 3.30 9.19 1.73
C VAL A 448 4.20 8.25 2.52
N MET A 449 3.68 7.66 3.60
CA MET A 449 4.40 6.66 4.39
C MET A 449 4.89 5.49 3.53
N VAL A 450 6.09 5.01 3.84
CA VAL A 450 6.72 3.88 3.15
C VAL A 450 6.68 2.62 4.02
N PRO A 451 6.63 1.42 3.42
CA PRO A 451 6.64 0.17 4.17
C PRO A 451 8.02 -0.17 4.72
N ILE A 452 8.04 -0.88 5.85
CA ILE A 452 9.21 -1.56 6.41
C ILE A 452 8.89 -3.06 6.41
N PHE A 453 9.77 -3.89 5.87
CA PHE A 453 9.70 -5.35 5.97
C PHE A 453 10.92 -5.84 6.76
N ALA A 454 10.72 -6.74 7.72
CA ALA A 454 11.83 -7.29 8.51
C ALA A 454 11.70 -8.79 8.80
N GLU A 455 12.83 -9.50 8.77
CA GLU A 455 12.97 -10.91 9.14
C GLU A 455 14.30 -11.12 9.87
N GLY A 456 14.28 -11.87 10.97
CA GLY A 456 15.47 -12.15 11.78
C GLY A 456 15.38 -11.65 13.23
N PRO A 457 16.51 -11.66 13.97
CA PRO A 457 16.61 -11.13 15.33
C PRO A 457 16.05 -9.72 15.45
N ALA A 458 15.19 -9.49 16.44
CA ALA A 458 14.59 -8.18 16.72
C ALA A 458 13.75 -7.56 15.58
N ALA A 459 13.33 -8.33 14.56
CA ALA A 459 12.53 -7.82 13.44
C ALA A 459 11.22 -7.14 13.88
N ALA A 460 10.56 -7.63 14.93
CA ALA A 460 9.39 -6.98 15.52
C ALA A 460 9.70 -5.58 16.08
N ASP A 461 10.87 -5.40 16.70
CA ASP A 461 11.32 -4.11 17.23
C ASP A 461 11.60 -3.12 16.09
N VAL A 462 12.11 -3.61 14.94
CA VAL A 462 12.41 -2.81 13.75
C VAL A 462 11.14 -2.26 13.11
N VAL A 463 10.13 -3.11 12.86
CA VAL A 463 8.88 -2.68 12.20
C VAL A 463 7.95 -1.89 13.11
N ALA A 464 8.26 -1.81 14.40
CA ALA A 464 7.55 -0.96 15.34
C ALA A 464 7.82 0.53 15.11
N ALA A 465 8.93 0.87 14.42
CA ALA A 465 9.25 2.23 14.04
C ALA A 465 8.11 2.87 13.25
N ARG A 466 7.77 4.12 13.60
CA ARG A 466 6.73 4.93 12.95
C ARG A 466 7.30 6.10 12.16
N ASP A 467 8.60 6.32 12.31
CA ASP A 467 9.38 7.37 11.65
C ASP A 467 10.75 6.83 11.26
N ASN A 468 11.30 7.27 10.14
CA ASN A 468 12.59 6.79 9.63
C ASN A 468 13.78 7.09 10.58
N ALA A 469 13.72 8.13 11.41
CA ALA A 469 14.73 8.39 12.44
C ALA A 469 14.60 7.40 13.62
N GLN A 470 13.37 7.02 13.99
CA GLN A 470 13.15 5.96 14.99
C GLN A 470 13.68 4.61 14.50
N LEU A 471 13.52 4.32 13.20
CA LEU A 471 14.14 3.15 12.57
C LEU A 471 15.67 3.23 12.72
N GLY A 472 16.29 4.34 12.34
CA GLY A 472 17.75 4.50 12.44
C GLY A 472 18.30 4.38 13.86
N GLU A 473 17.61 4.94 14.85
CA GLU A 473 17.96 4.77 16.27
C GLU A 473 17.89 3.29 16.68
N THR A 474 16.84 2.59 16.26
CA THR A 474 16.66 1.16 16.54
C THR A 474 17.78 0.32 15.92
N LEU A 475 18.13 0.57 14.66
CA LEU A 475 19.21 -0.13 13.97
C LEU A 475 20.57 0.14 14.64
N LYS A 476 20.88 1.41 14.98
CA LYS A 476 22.11 1.77 15.70
C LYS A 476 22.23 1.08 17.05
N ARG A 477 21.14 1.06 17.82
CA ARG A 477 21.10 0.36 19.12
C ARG A 477 21.37 -1.13 18.97
N LEU A 478 20.84 -1.76 17.90
CA LEU A 478 21.08 -3.17 17.61
C LEU A 478 22.52 -3.43 17.15
N ALA A 479 23.13 -2.51 16.39
CA ALA A 479 24.50 -2.64 15.89
C ALA A 479 25.59 -2.33 16.95
N SER A 480 25.31 -1.48 17.93
CA SER A 480 26.29 -1.03 18.94
C SER A 480 26.48 -2.01 20.11
N ALA A 481 25.73 -3.11 20.14
CA ALA A 481 25.67 -3.99 21.30
C ALA A 481 26.69 -5.13 21.20
N PRO A 482 27.43 -5.47 22.28
CA PRO A 482 28.24 -6.68 22.29
C PRO A 482 27.36 -7.92 22.14
N ASP A 483 27.88 -8.93 21.45
CA ASP A 483 27.21 -10.22 21.26
C ASP A 483 27.06 -10.90 22.63
N ASP A 484 25.83 -11.07 23.10
CA ASP A 484 25.53 -11.89 24.26
C ASP A 484 24.81 -13.16 23.79
N GLU A 485 25.59 -14.15 23.34
CA GLU A 485 25.09 -15.46 22.90
C GLU A 485 24.21 -16.15 23.96
N ALA A 486 24.38 -15.80 25.24
CA ALA A 486 23.61 -16.37 26.36
C ALA A 486 22.19 -15.78 26.48
N ALA A 487 21.94 -14.61 25.88
CA ALA A 487 20.64 -13.96 25.87
C ALA A 487 19.82 -14.40 24.65
N ARG A 488 19.41 -15.68 24.58
CA ARG A 488 18.33 -16.07 23.66
C ARG A 488 17.02 -15.49 24.18
N ARG A 489 16.21 -14.85 23.33
CA ARG A 489 14.81 -14.60 23.70
C ARG A 489 14.16 -15.99 23.86
N PRO A 490 13.56 -16.34 25.01
CA PRO A 490 12.72 -17.53 25.05
C PRO A 490 11.66 -17.37 23.95
N GLY A 491 11.52 -18.41 23.10
CA GLY A 491 10.45 -18.47 22.12
C GLY A 491 9.13 -18.10 22.80
N SER A 492 8.32 -17.31 22.11
CA SER A 492 7.09 -16.67 22.59
C SER A 492 6.28 -17.53 23.55
N ALA A 493 5.61 -16.86 24.50
CA ALA A 493 4.59 -17.39 25.38
C ALA A 493 3.68 -18.40 24.66
N GLY A 494 3.16 -19.38 25.41
CA GLY A 494 2.23 -20.39 24.89
C GLY A 494 1.09 -19.77 24.06
N PRO A 495 0.42 -20.56 23.20
CA PRO A 495 -0.49 -20.02 22.18
C PRO A 495 -1.48 -19.03 22.80
N GLU A 496 -1.49 -17.80 22.28
CA GLU A 496 -2.41 -16.77 22.76
C GLU A 496 -3.85 -17.27 22.72
N PRO A 497 -4.68 -16.89 23.72
CA PRO A 497 -6.07 -17.30 23.75
C PRO A 497 -6.78 -16.81 22.49
N ARG A 498 -7.75 -17.59 22.02
CA ARG A 498 -8.54 -17.22 20.85
C ARG A 498 -9.39 -15.98 21.17
N PRO A 499 -9.62 -15.09 20.18
CA PRO A 499 -10.51 -13.97 20.40
C PRO A 499 -11.94 -14.46 20.61
N LYS A 500 -12.55 -14.02 21.72
CA LYS A 500 -13.97 -14.21 21.99
C LYS A 500 -14.79 -13.26 21.11
N ASN A 501 -14.34 -12.01 20.99
CA ASN A 501 -14.99 -10.98 20.20
C ASN A 501 -14.11 -10.55 19.03
N VAL A 502 -14.71 -10.24 17.90
CA VAL A 502 -14.02 -9.68 16.73
C VAL A 502 -14.70 -8.37 16.32
N ILE A 503 -13.91 -7.31 16.22
CA ILE A 503 -14.31 -6.01 15.66
C ILE A 503 -13.52 -5.82 14.37
N LEU A 504 -14.21 -5.75 13.24
CA LEU A 504 -13.65 -5.43 11.94
C LEU A 504 -14.01 -3.99 11.57
N MET A 505 -13.00 -3.13 11.50
CA MET A 505 -13.09 -1.73 11.08
C MET A 505 -12.67 -1.64 9.60
N VAL A 506 -13.55 -1.10 8.74
CA VAL A 506 -13.28 -0.91 7.30
C VAL A 506 -13.37 0.59 6.97
N GLY A 507 -12.25 1.22 6.66
CA GLY A 507 -12.25 2.55 6.04
C GLY A 507 -12.35 2.37 4.52
N ASP A 508 -13.54 2.46 3.95
CA ASP A 508 -13.78 2.23 2.50
C ASP A 508 -12.91 3.22 1.69
N GLY A 509 -11.96 2.71 0.89
CA GLY A 509 -10.98 3.52 0.14
C GLY A 509 -9.75 4.04 0.93
N LEU A 510 -9.54 3.64 2.19
CA LEU A 510 -8.46 4.15 3.06
C LEU A 510 -7.08 3.51 2.79
N GLY A 511 -6.34 4.03 1.80
CA GLY A 511 -4.94 3.65 1.55
C GLY A 511 -3.89 4.39 2.40
N LEU A 512 -2.61 4.11 2.13
CA LEU A 512 -1.49 4.72 2.86
C LEU A 512 -1.38 6.23 2.64
N ALA A 513 -1.74 6.74 1.46
CA ALA A 513 -1.77 8.17 1.20
C ALA A 513 -2.83 8.88 2.06
N SER A 514 -4.04 8.32 2.14
CA SER A 514 -5.12 8.82 3.00
C SER A 514 -4.74 8.77 4.48
N LEU A 515 -4.10 7.70 4.94
CA LEU A 515 -3.58 7.61 6.31
C LEU A 515 -2.46 8.63 6.58
N SER A 516 -1.59 8.89 5.60
CA SER A 516 -0.53 9.91 5.73
C SER A 516 -1.14 11.31 5.86
N ALA A 517 -2.14 11.62 5.02
CA ALA A 517 -2.90 12.87 5.11
C ALA A 517 -3.58 13.04 6.48
N GLY A 518 -4.25 11.99 6.97
CA GLY A 518 -4.86 11.97 8.30
C GLY A 518 -3.83 12.17 9.42
N LEU A 519 -2.67 11.49 9.34
CA LEU A 519 -1.59 11.63 10.30
C LEU A 519 -1.05 13.06 10.34
N TYR A 520 -0.70 13.65 9.19
CA TYR A 520 -0.20 15.02 9.15
C TYR A 520 -1.25 16.04 9.59
N SER A 521 -2.53 15.77 9.37
CA SER A 521 -3.62 16.68 9.77
C SER A 521 -3.87 16.65 11.27
N ARG A 522 -3.66 15.49 11.92
CA ARG A 522 -4.06 15.24 13.31
C ARG A 522 -2.89 15.08 14.28
N GLY A 523 -1.69 14.84 13.77
CA GLY A 523 -0.47 14.56 14.53
C GLY A 523 -0.36 13.11 14.99
N ALA A 524 -1.48 12.42 15.20
CA ALA A 524 -1.52 10.99 15.52
C ALA A 524 -2.81 10.35 15.03
N LEU A 525 -2.74 9.04 14.75
CA LEU A 525 -3.90 8.20 14.44
C LEU A 525 -3.86 6.95 15.33
N ALA A 526 -4.98 6.60 15.96
CA ALA A 526 -5.14 5.37 16.74
C ALA A 526 -4.89 4.13 15.88
N THR A 527 -5.27 4.16 14.61
CA THR A 527 -5.02 3.09 13.63
C THR A 527 -3.52 2.75 13.53
N LEU A 528 -2.65 3.77 13.49
CA LEU A 528 -1.19 3.58 13.41
C LEU A 528 -0.58 3.10 14.73
N SER A 529 -1.34 3.14 15.83
CA SER A 529 -0.92 2.63 17.14
C SER A 529 -1.04 1.12 17.31
N MET A 530 -1.74 0.46 16.40
CA MET A 530 -2.02 -0.97 16.46
C MET A 530 -0.75 -1.81 16.26
N GLU A 531 -0.68 -2.90 17.03
CA GLU A 531 0.51 -3.74 17.22
C GLU A 531 0.99 -4.44 15.96
N THR A 532 0.07 -5.03 15.20
CA THR A 532 0.38 -5.83 14.03
C THR A 532 -0.02 -5.09 12.77
N ARG A 533 0.85 -5.13 11.76
CA ARG A 533 0.64 -4.48 10.48
C ARG A 533 0.92 -5.44 9.33
N ALA A 534 0.25 -5.24 8.22
CA ALA A 534 0.46 -5.97 6.98
C ALA A 534 0.05 -5.11 5.77
N LEU A 535 0.42 -5.56 4.57
CA LEU A 535 0.05 -4.93 3.29
C LEU A 535 -0.68 -5.98 2.43
N MET A 536 -1.89 -5.67 1.97
CA MET A 536 -2.80 -6.64 1.35
C MET A 536 -3.23 -6.25 -0.07
N ALA A 537 -3.17 -7.22 -0.98
CA ALA A 537 -3.72 -7.09 -2.33
C ALA A 537 -5.25 -7.00 -2.34
N THR A 538 -5.78 -6.22 -3.28
CA THR A 538 -7.20 -5.84 -3.35
C THR A 538 -7.89 -6.28 -4.64
N HIS A 539 -7.20 -6.95 -5.57
CA HIS A 539 -7.71 -7.22 -6.92
C HIS A 539 -8.96 -8.12 -7.00
N ALA A 540 -9.74 -7.99 -8.07
CA ALA A 540 -10.89 -8.85 -8.37
C ALA A 540 -10.47 -10.06 -9.23
N LEU A 541 -11.43 -10.95 -9.54
CA LEU A 541 -11.23 -12.04 -10.52
C LEU A 541 -11.21 -11.54 -11.97
N ASP A 542 -11.96 -10.48 -12.27
CA ASP A 542 -12.20 -9.96 -13.62
C ASP A 542 -11.49 -8.63 -13.89
N ARG A 543 -10.90 -8.00 -12.87
CA ARG A 543 -10.16 -6.73 -12.95
C ARG A 543 -9.08 -6.61 -11.90
N LEU A 544 -8.06 -5.80 -12.19
CA LEU A 544 -7.01 -5.47 -11.23
C LEU A 544 -7.51 -4.39 -10.26
N VAL A 545 -8.15 -3.34 -10.78
CA VAL A 545 -8.80 -2.32 -9.95
C VAL A 545 -10.16 -2.86 -9.52
N ASN A 546 -10.26 -3.19 -8.23
CA ASN A 546 -11.48 -3.73 -7.64
C ASN A 546 -12.40 -2.60 -7.15
N ASP A 547 -13.62 -2.95 -6.74
CA ASP A 547 -14.56 -2.07 -6.07
C ASP A 547 -14.92 -2.57 -4.68
N SER A 548 -15.62 -1.74 -3.91
CA SER A 548 -16.05 -2.10 -2.56
C SER A 548 -16.83 -3.43 -2.51
N ALA A 549 -17.63 -3.76 -3.54
CA ALA A 549 -18.41 -4.99 -3.55
C ALA A 549 -17.55 -6.25 -3.68
N GLY A 550 -16.66 -6.29 -4.68
CA GLY A 550 -15.76 -7.41 -4.88
C GLY A 550 -14.80 -7.60 -3.71
N SER A 551 -14.22 -6.50 -3.22
CA SER A 551 -13.29 -6.48 -2.09
C SER A 551 -13.94 -6.87 -0.76
N ALA A 552 -15.06 -6.23 -0.40
CA ALA A 552 -15.77 -6.56 0.84
C ALA A 552 -16.32 -7.99 0.80
N THR A 553 -16.71 -8.52 -0.37
CA THR A 553 -17.05 -9.94 -0.51
C THR A 553 -15.86 -10.84 -0.20
N ALA A 554 -14.65 -10.49 -0.66
CA ALA A 554 -13.44 -11.24 -0.36
C ALA A 554 -13.11 -11.22 1.14
N ILE A 555 -13.22 -10.06 1.79
CA ILE A 555 -13.02 -9.90 3.24
C ILE A 555 -14.12 -10.64 4.02
N ALA A 556 -15.38 -10.52 3.62
CA ALA A 556 -16.50 -11.10 4.35
C ALA A 556 -16.52 -12.63 4.27
N THR A 557 -16.09 -13.22 3.15
CA THR A 557 -16.33 -14.64 2.85
C THR A 557 -15.06 -15.47 2.72
N GLY A 558 -13.89 -14.82 2.59
CA GLY A 558 -12.64 -15.48 2.28
C GLY A 558 -12.56 -16.00 0.83
N ARG A 559 -13.44 -15.52 -0.06
CA ARG A 559 -13.51 -15.90 -1.48
C ARG A 559 -13.46 -14.67 -2.37
N ARG A 560 -12.51 -14.65 -3.30
CA ARG A 560 -12.42 -13.58 -4.31
C ARG A 560 -13.66 -13.59 -5.20
N SER A 561 -14.16 -12.41 -5.53
CA SER A 561 -15.32 -12.23 -6.39
C SER A 561 -15.01 -11.32 -7.58
N ARG A 562 -16.04 -11.00 -8.36
CA ARG A 562 -16.00 -10.03 -9.45
C ARG A 562 -16.38 -8.65 -8.95
N VAL A 563 -15.94 -7.63 -9.69
CA VAL A 563 -16.34 -6.25 -9.45
C VAL A 563 -17.87 -6.12 -9.43
N GLY A 564 -18.40 -5.40 -8.46
CA GLY A 564 -19.83 -5.12 -8.31
C GLY A 564 -20.67 -6.25 -7.70
N VAL A 565 -20.08 -7.41 -7.37
CA VAL A 565 -20.81 -8.57 -6.82
C VAL A 565 -20.78 -8.54 -5.28
N VAL A 566 -21.93 -8.77 -4.64
CA VAL A 566 -22.11 -8.69 -3.20
C VAL A 566 -22.39 -10.08 -2.61
N GLY A 567 -21.49 -10.58 -1.76
CA GLY A 567 -21.63 -11.82 -0.98
C GLY A 567 -21.67 -13.12 -1.80
N MET A 568 -21.44 -13.04 -3.11
CA MET A 568 -21.40 -14.19 -4.00
C MET A 568 -20.04 -14.32 -4.64
N ALA A 569 -19.61 -15.53 -4.96
CA ALA A 569 -18.36 -15.80 -5.67
C ALA A 569 -18.56 -16.98 -6.64
N PRO A 570 -17.78 -17.07 -7.71
CA PRO A 570 -17.94 -18.16 -8.66
C PRO A 570 -17.36 -19.48 -8.10
N ALA A 571 -18.04 -20.60 -8.34
CA ALA A 571 -17.61 -21.93 -7.89
C ALA A 571 -16.40 -22.50 -8.66
N THR A 572 -16.10 -21.93 -9.81
CA THR A 572 -14.90 -22.16 -10.62
C THR A 572 -14.57 -20.85 -11.32
N VAL A 573 -13.31 -20.62 -11.69
CA VAL A 573 -12.96 -19.47 -12.54
C VAL A 573 -13.82 -19.48 -13.82
N GLY A 574 -14.43 -18.34 -14.14
CA GLY A 574 -15.38 -18.17 -15.24
C GLY A 574 -16.77 -18.79 -15.02
N GLY A 575 -17.03 -19.37 -13.85
CA GLY A 575 -18.28 -20.06 -13.53
C GLY A 575 -19.41 -19.15 -13.03
N ASP A 576 -20.55 -19.77 -12.75
CA ASP A 576 -21.74 -19.10 -12.18
C ASP A 576 -21.46 -18.60 -10.77
N LEU A 577 -22.00 -17.41 -10.45
CA LEU A 577 -21.92 -16.84 -9.10
C LEU A 577 -22.84 -17.61 -8.16
N LEU A 578 -22.28 -18.09 -7.05
CA LEU A 578 -23.04 -18.74 -5.98
C LEU A 578 -22.96 -17.93 -4.69
N PRO A 579 -24.03 -17.91 -3.89
CA PRO A 579 -24.00 -17.41 -2.52
C PRO A 579 -22.87 -18.01 -1.70
N VAL A 580 -22.10 -17.17 -1.01
CA VAL A 580 -21.04 -17.62 -0.07
C VAL A 580 -21.42 -17.20 1.33
N ARG A 581 -21.11 -18.06 2.30
CA ARG A 581 -21.31 -17.74 3.70
C ARG A 581 -20.24 -16.74 4.17
N SER A 582 -20.67 -15.69 4.85
CA SER A 582 -19.79 -14.66 5.43
C SER A 582 -19.36 -15.01 6.85
N ALA A 583 -18.32 -14.34 7.36
CA ALA A 583 -17.90 -14.41 8.75
C ALA A 583 -19.01 -13.95 9.73
N LEU A 584 -19.83 -12.96 9.35
CA LEU A 584 -21.00 -12.54 10.13
C LEU A 584 -22.05 -13.66 10.23
N ALA A 585 -22.32 -14.34 9.10
CA ALA A 585 -23.21 -15.51 9.07
C ALA A 585 -22.68 -16.68 9.91
N GLU A 586 -21.37 -16.94 9.87
CA GLU A 586 -20.73 -17.95 10.71
C GLU A 586 -20.83 -17.61 12.21
N ALA A 587 -20.59 -16.36 12.59
CA ALA A 587 -20.76 -15.89 13.96
C ALA A 587 -22.20 -16.11 14.44
N ALA A 588 -23.19 -15.75 13.61
CA ALA A 588 -24.59 -15.98 13.90
C ALA A 588 -24.92 -17.47 14.05
N LEU A 589 -24.41 -18.35 13.19
CA LEU A 589 -24.63 -19.81 13.31
C LEU A 589 -24.03 -20.41 14.59
N LYS A 590 -22.96 -19.82 15.12
CA LYS A 590 -22.39 -20.18 16.42
C LYS A 590 -23.09 -19.53 17.62
N GLY A 591 -24.15 -18.77 17.37
CA GLY A 591 -24.91 -18.09 18.40
C GLY A 591 -24.21 -16.87 19.00
N LYS A 592 -23.13 -16.37 18.39
CA LYS A 592 -22.57 -15.07 18.75
C LYS A 592 -23.54 -13.95 18.34
N ARG A 593 -23.47 -12.81 19.03
CA ARG A 593 -24.19 -11.61 18.57
C ARG A 593 -23.49 -11.01 17.35
N THR A 594 -24.27 -10.41 16.45
CA THR A 594 -23.79 -9.83 15.19
C THR A 594 -24.16 -8.37 15.09
N GLY A 595 -23.20 -7.55 14.64
CA GLY A 595 -23.40 -6.11 14.48
C GLY A 595 -22.88 -5.58 13.14
N ILE A 596 -23.58 -4.60 12.59
CA ILE A 596 -23.14 -3.80 11.44
C ILE A 596 -23.36 -2.32 11.78
N VAL A 597 -22.30 -1.52 11.67
CA VAL A 597 -22.33 -0.07 11.83
C VAL A 597 -21.70 0.55 10.60
N THR A 598 -22.35 1.53 9.97
CA THR A 598 -21.81 2.20 8.79
C THR A 598 -22.27 3.65 8.68
N THR A 599 -21.41 4.51 8.13
CA THR A 599 -21.80 5.87 7.74
C THR A 599 -22.52 5.95 6.39
N THR A 600 -22.56 4.87 5.59
CA THR A 600 -23.27 4.81 4.30
C THR A 600 -24.67 4.20 4.47
N SER A 601 -25.32 3.80 3.38
CA SER A 601 -26.53 2.97 3.49
C SER A 601 -26.16 1.57 3.98
N LEU A 602 -26.98 0.94 4.83
CA LEU A 602 -26.79 -0.47 5.20
C LEU A 602 -26.82 -1.42 3.98
N THR A 603 -27.39 -0.96 2.87
CA THR A 603 -27.47 -1.66 1.59
C THR A 603 -26.29 -1.36 0.66
N HIS A 604 -25.36 -0.48 1.06
CA HIS A 604 -24.11 -0.22 0.34
C HIS A 604 -23.28 -1.50 0.25
N ALA A 605 -22.32 -1.54 -0.68
CA ALA A 605 -21.59 -2.75 -1.03
C ALA A 605 -20.85 -3.40 0.15
N THR A 606 -20.08 -2.60 0.89
CA THR A 606 -19.25 -3.05 2.03
C THR A 606 -20.05 -3.70 3.16
N PRO A 607 -21.10 -3.06 3.72
CA PRO A 607 -21.91 -3.66 4.78
C PRO A 607 -22.77 -4.80 4.21
N ALA A 608 -23.30 -4.67 2.99
CA ALA A 608 -24.12 -5.68 2.36
C ALA A 608 -23.38 -7.00 2.10
N ALA A 609 -22.07 -6.97 1.84
CA ALA A 609 -21.28 -8.19 1.60
C ALA A 609 -21.33 -9.20 2.76
N PHE A 610 -21.66 -8.73 3.99
CA PHE A 610 -21.76 -9.58 5.16
C PHE A 610 -23.12 -10.26 5.33
N PHE A 611 -24.19 -9.82 4.65
CA PHE A 611 -25.52 -10.40 4.83
C PHE A 611 -26.29 -10.68 3.52
N ALA A 612 -25.96 -10.02 2.41
CA ALA A 612 -26.71 -10.10 1.16
C ALA A 612 -26.01 -10.93 0.08
N HIS A 613 -26.78 -11.40 -0.91
CA HIS A 613 -26.27 -12.21 -2.02
C HIS A 613 -26.83 -11.67 -3.34
N ARG A 614 -26.07 -10.78 -4.01
CA ARG A 614 -26.52 -10.11 -5.24
C ARG A 614 -25.43 -10.04 -6.30
N ALA A 615 -25.83 -10.28 -7.55
CA ALA A 615 -24.95 -10.19 -8.71
C ALA A 615 -24.55 -8.75 -9.06
N SER A 616 -25.21 -7.76 -8.44
CA SER A 616 -24.88 -6.35 -8.63
C SER A 616 -25.19 -5.55 -7.36
N ARG A 617 -24.22 -4.75 -6.92
CA ARG A 617 -24.34 -3.77 -5.82
C ARG A 617 -25.41 -2.71 -6.07
N SER A 618 -25.79 -2.47 -7.33
CA SER A 618 -26.85 -1.53 -7.69
C SER A 618 -28.26 -1.97 -7.24
N GLN A 619 -28.43 -3.22 -6.81
CA GLN A 619 -29.72 -3.78 -6.40
C GLN A 619 -30.07 -3.46 -4.94
N GLU A 620 -29.80 -2.25 -4.44
CA GLU A 620 -29.96 -1.90 -3.01
C GLU A 620 -31.35 -2.19 -2.43
N ALA A 621 -32.43 -1.98 -3.21
CA ALA A 621 -33.78 -2.33 -2.77
C ALA A 621 -33.97 -3.85 -2.55
N ALA A 622 -33.27 -4.67 -3.33
CA ALA A 622 -33.28 -6.13 -3.18
C ALA A 622 -32.34 -6.59 -2.06
N ILE A 623 -31.21 -5.89 -1.86
CA ILE A 623 -30.31 -6.06 -0.72
C ILE A 623 -31.06 -5.81 0.60
N ALA A 624 -31.90 -4.77 0.69
CA ALA A 624 -32.76 -4.56 1.86
C ALA A 624 -33.71 -5.76 2.13
N GLY A 625 -34.18 -6.41 1.06
CA GLY A 625 -34.93 -7.66 1.16
C GLY A 625 -34.09 -8.83 1.69
N ASP A 626 -32.81 -8.92 1.32
CA ASP A 626 -31.89 -9.94 1.82
C ASP A 626 -31.58 -9.75 3.32
N PHE A 627 -31.56 -8.51 3.80
CA PHE A 627 -31.43 -8.21 5.24
C PHE A 627 -32.60 -8.84 6.02
N LEU A 628 -33.82 -8.64 5.55
CA LEU A 628 -35.05 -9.18 6.17
C LEU A 628 -35.05 -10.72 6.22
N THR A 629 -34.52 -11.38 5.19
CA THR A 629 -34.51 -12.86 5.11
C THR A 629 -33.23 -13.48 5.67
N PHE A 630 -32.23 -12.68 6.08
CA PHE A 630 -30.94 -13.19 6.54
C PHE A 630 -31.07 -14.16 7.71
N GLY A 631 -31.88 -13.84 8.72
CA GLY A 631 -32.16 -14.75 9.83
C GLY A 631 -32.76 -16.07 9.38
N GLN A 632 -33.77 -16.01 8.51
CA GLN A 632 -34.45 -17.19 7.97
C GLN A 632 -33.50 -18.10 7.19
N ARG A 633 -32.58 -17.51 6.40
CA ARG A 633 -31.54 -18.26 5.66
C ARG A 633 -30.57 -18.99 6.58
N LEU A 634 -30.41 -18.53 7.82
CA LEU A 634 -29.60 -19.17 8.86
C LEU A 634 -30.40 -20.08 9.81
N GLY A 635 -31.72 -20.23 9.60
CA GLY A 635 -32.59 -20.94 10.53
C GLY A 635 -32.77 -20.25 11.88
N ARG A 636 -32.53 -18.93 11.94
CA ARG A 636 -32.72 -18.07 13.11
C ARG A 636 -33.97 -17.19 12.96
N SER A 637 -34.52 -16.72 14.07
CA SER A 637 -35.64 -15.76 14.06
C SER A 637 -35.25 -14.39 13.50
N HIS A 638 -33.99 -14.01 13.67
CA HIS A 638 -33.37 -12.78 13.16
C HIS A 638 -31.90 -13.04 12.78
N GLY A 639 -31.34 -12.19 11.92
CA GLY A 639 -30.02 -12.38 11.35
C GLY A 639 -28.94 -11.48 11.94
N VAL A 640 -29.17 -10.15 11.89
CA VAL A 640 -28.26 -9.14 12.46
C VAL A 640 -28.87 -8.61 13.75
N ASP A 641 -28.15 -8.73 14.88
CA ASP A 641 -28.67 -8.32 16.19
C ASP A 641 -28.70 -6.80 16.37
N VAL A 642 -27.74 -6.07 15.78
CA VAL A 642 -27.76 -4.60 15.73
C VAL A 642 -27.24 -4.09 14.39
N ALA A 643 -28.03 -3.29 13.70
CA ALA A 643 -27.64 -2.62 12.46
C ALA A 643 -27.88 -1.12 12.58
N ILE A 644 -26.84 -0.31 12.41
CA ILE A 644 -26.90 1.17 12.52
C ILE A 644 -26.26 1.79 11.29
N GLY A 645 -27.02 2.55 10.52
CA GLY A 645 -26.50 3.26 9.35
C GLY A 645 -27.60 4.04 8.64
N GLY A 646 -27.38 4.44 7.40
CA GLY A 646 -28.42 5.03 6.57
C GLY A 646 -29.18 4.00 5.73
N GLY A 647 -29.90 4.48 4.72
CA GLY A 647 -30.53 3.68 3.67
C GLY A 647 -32.04 3.55 3.83
N ALA A 648 -32.69 4.44 4.59
CA ALA A 648 -34.12 4.38 4.85
C ALA A 648 -34.97 4.29 3.56
N ARG A 649 -34.49 4.90 2.46
CA ARG A 649 -35.16 4.85 1.15
C ARG A 649 -35.31 3.44 0.57
N TYR A 650 -34.43 2.50 0.96
CA TYR A 650 -34.43 1.12 0.46
C TYR A 650 -35.25 0.19 1.36
N PHE A 651 -35.38 0.52 2.64
CA PHE A 651 -36.27 -0.17 3.58
C PHE A 651 -37.70 0.36 3.50
N ARG A 652 -38.42 -0.07 2.45
CA ARG A 652 -39.85 0.22 2.26
C ARG A 652 -40.68 -0.16 3.49
N THR A 653 -41.85 0.46 3.64
CA THR A 653 -42.80 0.20 4.74
C THR A 653 -43.05 -1.30 4.95
N SER A 654 -43.22 -2.07 3.87
CA SER A 654 -43.39 -3.53 3.95
C SER A 654 -42.20 -4.27 4.57
N HIS A 655 -40.96 -3.81 4.33
CA HIS A 655 -39.77 -4.38 4.96
C HIS A 655 -39.76 -4.05 6.46
N LEU A 656 -40.04 -2.80 6.82
CA LEU A 656 -40.05 -2.36 8.22
C LEU A 656 -41.13 -3.06 9.03
N ASP A 657 -42.33 -3.24 8.47
CA ASP A 657 -43.42 -3.95 9.14
C ASP A 657 -43.09 -5.44 9.30
N ALA A 658 -42.44 -6.06 8.31
CA ALA A 658 -41.97 -7.44 8.42
C ALA A 658 -40.85 -7.61 9.46
N LEU A 659 -39.93 -6.64 9.57
CA LEU A 659 -38.90 -6.63 10.60
C LEU A 659 -39.50 -6.46 12.00
N ARG A 660 -40.48 -5.56 12.17
CA ARG A 660 -41.22 -5.42 13.45
C ARG A 660 -41.97 -6.71 13.81
N ALA A 661 -42.49 -7.43 12.83
CA ALA A 661 -43.09 -8.75 13.03
C ALA A 661 -42.06 -9.84 13.41
N GLN A 662 -40.78 -9.64 13.06
CA GLN A 662 -39.64 -10.39 13.58
C GLN A 662 -39.06 -9.79 14.89
N GLU A 663 -39.85 -8.95 15.57
CA GLU A 663 -39.52 -8.31 16.85
C GLU A 663 -38.39 -7.27 16.81
N TYR A 664 -37.95 -6.83 15.63
CA TYR A 664 -36.97 -5.74 15.54
C TYR A 664 -37.52 -4.42 16.11
N ALA A 665 -36.71 -3.77 16.93
CA ALA A 665 -36.85 -2.35 17.22
C ALA A 665 -36.29 -1.54 16.03
N VAL A 666 -37.18 -0.84 15.33
CA VAL A 666 -36.83 0.00 14.18
C VAL A 666 -36.86 1.47 14.60
N SER A 667 -35.73 2.15 14.49
CA SER A 667 -35.58 3.57 14.87
C SER A 667 -35.03 4.41 13.72
N THR A 668 -35.40 5.69 13.65
CA THR A 668 -34.87 6.67 12.69
C THR A 668 -33.91 7.68 13.32
N GLU A 669 -33.64 7.50 14.61
CA GLU A 669 -32.71 8.27 15.42
C GLU A 669 -31.88 7.29 16.24
N LEU A 670 -30.67 7.68 16.65
CA LEU A 670 -29.81 6.82 17.47
C LEU A 670 -30.33 6.80 18.92
N PRO A 671 -30.88 5.67 19.42
CA PRO A 671 -31.41 5.63 20.78
C PRO A 671 -30.29 5.77 21.82
N GLU A 672 -30.62 6.34 22.98
CA GLU A 672 -29.67 6.42 24.11
C GLU A 672 -29.28 5.03 24.63
N VAL A 673 -30.21 4.08 24.62
CA VAL A 673 -29.97 2.70 25.04
C VAL A 673 -30.68 1.76 24.06
N LEU A 674 -29.97 0.76 23.57
CA LEU A 674 -30.54 -0.34 22.80
C LEU A 674 -31.04 -1.41 23.77
N ALA A 675 -32.33 -1.72 23.72
CA ALA A 675 -32.96 -2.69 24.63
C ALA A 675 -32.34 -4.10 24.47
N SER A 676 -31.89 -4.68 25.59
CA SER A 676 -31.29 -6.02 25.63
C SER A 676 -32.27 -7.09 25.16
N GLY A 677 -31.77 -8.08 24.41
CA GLY A 677 -32.54 -9.25 23.96
C GLY A 677 -33.50 -8.98 22.79
N GLN A 678 -33.59 -7.75 22.31
CA GLN A 678 -34.36 -7.36 21.12
C GLN A 678 -33.40 -6.92 20.01
N PRO A 679 -33.54 -7.39 18.75
CA PRO A 679 -32.68 -6.94 17.67
C PRO A 679 -33.03 -5.52 17.22
N HIS A 680 -32.04 -4.74 16.78
CA HIS A 680 -32.21 -3.31 16.45
C HIS A 680 -31.83 -3.01 15.00
N LEU A 681 -32.69 -2.25 14.31
CA LEU A 681 -32.39 -1.60 13.04
C LEU A 681 -32.55 -0.09 13.20
N VAL A 682 -31.45 0.64 13.07
CA VAL A 682 -31.41 2.10 13.20
C VAL A 682 -31.03 2.72 11.85
N LEU A 683 -31.96 3.46 11.26
CA LEU A 683 -31.85 4.08 9.93
C LEU A 683 -31.77 5.60 10.05
N LEU A 684 -30.56 6.15 10.03
CA LEU A 684 -30.23 7.54 10.38
C LEU A 684 -30.26 8.51 9.18
N GLY A 685 -30.57 8.03 7.98
CA GLY A 685 -30.63 8.84 6.77
C GLY A 685 -31.29 8.09 5.61
N ASP A 686 -31.79 8.83 4.62
CA ASP A 686 -32.40 8.24 3.42
C ASP A 686 -31.37 7.45 2.59
N GLU A 687 -30.13 7.96 2.48
CA GLU A 687 -28.99 7.29 1.83
C GLU A 687 -27.89 7.00 2.85
N GLY A 688 -26.76 7.72 2.83
CA GLY A 688 -25.79 7.70 3.92
C GLY A 688 -26.12 8.75 4.98
N LEU A 689 -25.29 8.79 6.02
CA LEU A 689 -25.25 9.92 6.93
C LEU A 689 -24.70 11.15 6.19
N PRO A 690 -24.92 12.38 6.69
CA PRO A 690 -24.21 13.55 6.20
C PRO A 690 -22.68 13.41 6.37
N PRO A 691 -21.87 14.05 5.51
CA PRO A 691 -20.41 14.08 5.67
C PRO A 691 -19.98 14.56 7.07
N ALA A 692 -18.95 13.96 7.65
CA ALA A 692 -18.45 14.22 9.00
C ALA A 692 -18.22 15.72 9.24
N ALA A 693 -17.59 16.42 8.29
CA ALA A 693 -17.36 17.87 8.35
C ALA A 693 -18.65 18.70 8.45
N LYS A 694 -19.81 18.14 8.05
CA LYS A 694 -21.12 18.81 8.01
C LYS A 694 -22.05 18.39 9.14
N ARG A 695 -21.75 17.32 9.89
CA ARG A 695 -22.64 16.81 10.95
C ARG A 695 -22.85 17.79 12.11
N SER A 696 -21.86 18.65 12.42
CA SER A 696 -22.00 19.67 13.48
C SER A 696 -22.68 20.97 13.00
N ALA A 697 -22.57 21.30 11.71
CA ALA A 697 -22.98 22.59 11.17
C ALA A 697 -24.33 22.55 10.42
N GLU A 698 -24.57 21.51 9.62
CA GLU A 698 -25.70 21.41 8.70
C GLU A 698 -26.74 20.37 9.15
N ALA A 699 -26.34 19.39 9.96
CA ALA A 699 -27.24 18.36 10.51
C ALA A 699 -27.02 18.13 12.03
N PRO A 700 -27.25 19.15 12.88
CA PRO A 700 -27.05 19.02 14.33
C PRO A 700 -27.83 17.83 14.90
N GLY A 701 -27.12 16.84 15.45
CA GLY A 701 -27.70 15.61 16.00
C GLY A 701 -27.39 14.34 15.20
N ALA A 702 -26.84 14.44 13.98
CA ALA A 702 -26.29 13.26 13.30
C ALA A 702 -25.10 12.69 14.10
N PRO A 703 -25.11 11.39 14.47
CA PRO A 703 -24.07 10.83 15.32
C PRO A 703 -22.74 10.65 14.58
N THR A 704 -21.65 10.61 15.34
CA THR A 704 -20.33 10.19 14.84
C THR A 704 -20.27 8.68 14.66
N LEU A 705 -19.36 8.19 13.83
CA LEU A 705 -19.15 6.74 13.70
C LEU A 705 -18.75 6.12 15.05
N ALA A 706 -17.95 6.84 15.84
CA ALA A 706 -17.61 6.45 17.20
C ALA A 706 -18.85 6.33 18.11
N ALA A 707 -19.79 7.28 18.06
CA ALA A 707 -21.02 7.21 18.86
C ALA A 707 -21.90 6.01 18.45
N MET A 708 -22.03 5.74 17.14
CA MET A 708 -22.77 4.58 16.64
C MET A 708 -22.10 3.27 17.08
N THR A 709 -20.77 3.22 17.01
CA THR A 709 -19.96 2.07 17.44
C THR A 709 -20.11 1.81 18.94
N ASP A 710 -20.08 2.86 19.76
CA ASP A 710 -20.30 2.77 21.20
C ASP A 710 -21.67 2.16 21.53
N ARG A 711 -22.73 2.61 20.86
CA ARG A 711 -24.08 2.03 21.05
C ARG A 711 -24.12 0.55 20.69
N ALA A 712 -23.51 0.17 19.57
CA ALA A 712 -23.44 -1.23 19.16
C ALA A 712 -22.65 -2.07 20.18
N LEU A 713 -21.47 -1.62 20.62
CA LEU A 713 -20.64 -2.35 21.58
C LEU A 713 -21.32 -2.51 22.95
N ASN A 714 -21.97 -1.47 23.45
CA ASN A 714 -22.72 -1.52 24.70
C ASN A 714 -23.87 -2.53 24.67
N TYR A 715 -24.50 -2.72 23.51
CA TYR A 715 -25.50 -3.76 23.29
C TYR A 715 -24.84 -5.15 23.12
N LEU A 716 -23.78 -5.28 22.33
CA LEU A 716 -23.18 -6.57 21.99
C LEU A 716 -22.44 -7.23 23.16
N ARG A 717 -21.84 -6.46 24.06
CA ARG A 717 -21.02 -6.95 25.18
C ARG A 717 -21.77 -7.81 26.20
N GLU A 718 -23.10 -7.80 26.17
CA GLU A 718 -23.95 -8.53 27.11
C GLU A 718 -23.95 -10.06 26.89
N ASP A 719 -23.46 -10.56 25.73
CA ASP A 719 -23.49 -11.98 25.42
C ASP A 719 -22.22 -12.72 25.85
N GLU A 720 -22.37 -13.73 26.70
CA GLU A 720 -21.26 -14.56 27.18
C GLU A 720 -20.57 -15.37 26.07
N ARG A 721 -21.22 -15.59 24.92
CA ARG A 721 -20.62 -16.28 23.75
C ARG A 721 -19.75 -15.36 22.90
N GLY A 722 -19.83 -14.05 23.13
CA GLY A 722 -19.14 -13.02 22.38
C GLY A 722 -19.87 -12.56 21.12
N PHE A 723 -19.20 -11.71 20.33
CA PHE A 723 -19.80 -11.07 19.16
C PHE A 723 -18.85 -10.95 17.96
N PHE A 724 -19.44 -10.66 16.80
CA PHE A 724 -18.75 -10.21 15.59
C PHE A 724 -19.37 -8.90 15.13
N LEU A 725 -18.58 -7.83 15.11
CA LEU A 725 -19.01 -6.49 14.74
C LEU A 725 -18.24 -6.01 13.50
N VAL A 726 -18.95 -5.52 12.49
CA VAL A 726 -18.38 -4.77 11.37
C VAL A 726 -18.71 -3.29 11.56
N VAL A 727 -17.70 -2.44 11.45
CA VAL A 727 -17.82 -0.98 11.49
C VAL A 727 -17.18 -0.40 10.23
N GLU A 728 -17.90 0.43 9.50
CA GLU A 728 -17.45 0.99 8.23
C GLU A 728 -17.48 2.52 8.23
N GLY A 729 -16.34 3.13 7.93
CA GLY A 729 -16.20 4.55 7.58
C GLY A 729 -16.37 4.77 6.08
N GLY A 730 -17.55 4.47 5.53
CA GLY A 730 -17.74 4.38 4.09
C GLY A 730 -17.81 5.72 3.34
N GLN A 731 -17.89 6.84 4.06
CA GLN A 731 -17.85 8.16 3.44
C GLN A 731 -16.44 8.63 3.05
N ILE A 732 -15.39 7.92 3.50
CA ILE A 732 -14.02 8.14 3.03
C ILE A 732 -13.97 7.91 1.51
N ASP A 733 -14.51 6.78 1.03
CA ASP A 733 -14.67 6.46 -0.38
C ASP A 733 -15.47 7.54 -1.14
N TRP A 734 -16.57 8.03 -0.55
CA TRP A 734 -17.38 9.07 -1.19
C TRP A 734 -16.63 10.40 -1.34
N ALA A 735 -15.82 10.77 -0.34
CA ALA A 735 -14.96 11.94 -0.41
C ALA A 735 -13.86 11.77 -1.48
N LEU A 736 -13.26 10.58 -1.56
CA LEU A 736 -12.24 10.24 -2.56
C LEU A 736 -12.80 10.22 -3.99
N HIS A 737 -13.98 9.61 -4.19
CA HIS A 737 -14.74 9.70 -5.44
C HIS A 737 -15.11 11.15 -5.78
N GLY A 738 -15.42 11.98 -4.78
CA GLY A 738 -15.65 13.41 -4.94
C GLY A 738 -14.41 14.21 -5.31
N LEU A 739 -13.22 13.59 -5.30
CA LEU A 739 -11.92 14.25 -5.40
C LEU A 739 -11.75 15.36 -4.37
N ASP A 740 -12.26 15.12 -3.17
CA ASP A 740 -12.10 16.07 -2.07
C ASP A 740 -10.60 16.17 -1.72
N ARG A 741 -10.11 17.41 -1.74
CA ARG A 741 -8.72 17.78 -1.42
C ARG A 741 -8.67 18.72 -0.21
N GLY A 742 -9.79 18.82 0.51
CA GLY A 742 -10.00 19.72 1.64
C GLY A 742 -10.30 18.98 2.95
N GLU A 743 -10.84 19.73 3.91
CA GLU A 743 -11.18 19.25 5.26
C GLU A 743 -12.24 18.13 5.28
N GLY A 744 -13.01 17.93 4.21
CA GLY A 744 -14.07 16.91 4.20
C GLY A 744 -13.49 15.50 4.29
N LEU A 745 -12.53 15.14 3.42
CA LEU A 745 -11.81 13.87 3.50
C LEU A 745 -11.11 13.68 4.86
N LEU A 746 -10.42 14.71 5.34
CA LEU A 746 -9.71 14.66 6.64
C LEU A 746 -10.67 14.44 7.80
N ALA A 747 -11.86 15.03 7.76
CA ALA A 747 -12.90 14.83 8.77
C ALA A 747 -13.46 13.39 8.76
N GLU A 748 -13.63 12.77 7.59
CA GLU A 748 -14.06 11.36 7.50
C GLU A 748 -12.99 10.41 8.06
N ILE A 749 -11.72 10.65 7.74
CA ILE A 749 -10.60 9.88 8.31
C ILE A 749 -10.56 10.03 9.83
N ALA A 750 -10.75 11.24 10.35
CA ALA A 750 -10.78 11.51 11.78
C ALA A 750 -11.99 10.84 12.49
N ASP A 751 -13.17 10.82 11.86
CA ASP A 751 -14.35 10.13 12.39
C ASP A 751 -14.17 8.61 12.44
N PHE A 752 -13.53 8.03 11.42
CA PHE A 752 -13.13 6.62 11.40
C PHE A 752 -12.09 6.29 12.47
N ASP A 753 -11.02 7.07 12.57
CA ASP A 753 -9.95 6.84 13.55
C ASP A 753 -10.44 6.98 15.00
N ALA A 754 -11.40 7.89 15.26
CA ALA A 754 -12.06 7.98 16.56
C ALA A 754 -12.86 6.71 16.91
N ALA A 755 -13.49 6.06 15.93
CA ALA A 755 -14.17 4.79 16.13
C ALA A 755 -13.16 3.64 16.37
N VAL A 756 -12.00 3.66 15.69
CA VAL A 756 -10.89 2.73 15.95
C VAL A 756 -10.36 2.90 17.38
N ALA A 757 -10.12 4.14 17.83
CA ALA A 757 -9.68 4.44 19.19
C ALA A 757 -10.65 3.89 20.27
N LEU A 758 -11.95 4.05 20.03
CA LEU A 758 -12.99 3.48 20.89
C LEU A 758 -12.94 1.95 20.91
N ALA A 759 -12.82 1.31 19.75
CA ALA A 759 -12.73 -0.15 19.64
C ALA A 759 -11.48 -0.70 20.37
N LEU A 760 -10.33 -0.01 20.25
CA LEU A 760 -9.10 -0.37 20.96
C LEU A 760 -9.26 -0.21 22.47
N THR A 761 -9.94 0.86 22.92
CA THR A 761 -10.26 1.06 24.34
C THR A 761 -11.09 -0.12 24.87
N PHE A 762 -12.18 -0.45 24.18
CA PHE A 762 -13.03 -1.59 24.51
C PHE A 762 -12.24 -2.92 24.54
N ALA A 763 -11.35 -3.13 23.57
CA ALA A 763 -10.55 -4.35 23.50
C ALA A 763 -9.56 -4.47 24.65
N SER A 764 -8.92 -3.37 25.04
CA SER A 764 -8.01 -3.32 26.19
C SER A 764 -8.71 -3.61 27.52
N GLU A 765 -9.97 -3.15 27.66
CA GLU A 765 -10.78 -3.38 28.87
C GLU A 765 -11.32 -4.81 28.96
N SER A 766 -11.69 -5.41 27.82
CA SER A 766 -12.24 -6.77 27.77
C SER A 766 -11.17 -7.87 27.80
N GLY A 767 -9.99 -7.62 27.21
CA GLY A 767 -8.87 -8.56 27.17
C GLY A 767 -9.07 -9.79 26.25
N ASP A 768 -10.25 -9.96 25.67
CA ASP A 768 -10.62 -11.10 24.82
C ASP A 768 -11.14 -10.68 23.43
N THR A 769 -10.96 -9.41 23.06
CA THR A 769 -11.43 -8.82 21.80
C THR A 769 -10.28 -8.55 20.85
N LEU A 770 -10.41 -9.05 19.63
CA LEU A 770 -9.52 -8.72 18.51
C LEU A 770 -10.12 -7.57 17.70
N VAL A 771 -9.32 -6.52 17.50
CA VAL A 771 -9.66 -5.38 16.62
C VAL A 771 -8.79 -5.46 15.38
N ILE A 772 -9.43 -5.36 14.21
CA ILE A 772 -8.77 -5.35 12.90
C ILE A 772 -9.23 -4.09 12.19
N ALA A 773 -8.31 -3.28 11.69
CA ALA A 773 -8.60 -2.12 10.85
C ALA A 773 -7.94 -2.28 9.49
N THR A 774 -8.69 -2.07 8.41
CA THR A 774 -8.21 -2.19 7.03
C THR A 774 -9.04 -1.31 6.10
N SER A 775 -8.63 -1.24 4.84
CA SER A 775 -9.49 -0.84 3.73
C SER A 775 -9.91 -2.05 2.88
N ASP A 776 -10.96 -1.87 2.10
CA ASP A 776 -11.38 -2.76 1.03
C ASP A 776 -10.70 -2.42 -0.32
N HIS A 777 -10.30 -1.18 -0.56
CA HIS A 777 -9.56 -0.77 -1.75
C HIS A 777 -8.81 0.57 -1.52
N ASP A 778 -8.08 1.05 -2.52
CA ASP A 778 -7.37 2.34 -2.45
C ASP A 778 -7.83 3.26 -3.59
N HIS A 779 -7.43 4.53 -3.55
CA HIS A 779 -7.65 5.55 -4.59
C HIS A 779 -6.32 6.14 -5.06
N THR A 780 -6.37 7.05 -6.03
CA THR A 780 -5.16 7.64 -6.64
C THR A 780 -4.62 8.86 -5.90
N LEU A 781 -4.86 8.94 -4.58
CA LEU A 781 -4.43 10.07 -3.75
C LEU A 781 -2.93 10.01 -3.46
N SER A 782 -2.29 11.17 -3.40
CA SER A 782 -0.95 11.38 -2.88
C SER A 782 -0.89 12.63 -2.00
N VAL A 783 0.17 12.74 -1.19
CA VAL A 783 0.40 13.82 -0.22
C VAL A 783 1.73 14.50 -0.54
N LEU A 784 1.67 15.82 -0.70
CA LEU A 784 2.83 16.68 -0.97
C LEU A 784 2.89 17.78 0.08
N ASP A 785 3.96 18.58 0.04
CA ASP A 785 4.10 19.80 0.83
C ASP A 785 4.37 21.03 -0.04
N ASN A 786 4.72 22.13 0.62
CA ASN A 786 5.05 23.41 0.01
C ASN A 786 6.51 23.54 -0.45
N HIS A 787 7.34 22.50 -0.39
CA HIS A 787 8.74 22.59 -0.80
C HIS A 787 8.92 22.40 -2.32
N TYR A 788 8.40 21.29 -2.85
CA TYR A 788 8.58 20.91 -4.27
C TYR A 788 7.83 21.80 -5.29
N GLY A 789 7.08 22.80 -4.82
CA GLY A 789 6.25 23.67 -5.66
C GLY A 789 6.72 25.12 -5.81
N TYR A 790 7.71 25.60 -5.04
CA TYR A 790 7.80 27.05 -4.75
C TYR A 790 9.19 27.70 -4.78
N HIS A 791 10.20 27.09 -5.38
CA HIS A 791 11.49 27.79 -5.51
C HIS A 791 11.53 28.77 -6.68
N SER A 792 12.17 29.92 -6.46
CA SER A 792 12.20 31.05 -7.39
C SER A 792 12.85 30.67 -8.73
N GLY A 793 12.02 30.44 -9.75
CA GLY A 793 12.46 30.27 -11.14
C GLY A 793 11.97 29.02 -11.87
N HIS A 794 11.37 28.04 -11.16
CA HIS A 794 10.94 26.77 -11.75
C HIS A 794 9.51 26.43 -11.28
N CYS A 795 8.63 26.11 -12.24
CA CYS A 795 7.17 26.14 -12.05
C CYS A 795 6.55 24.78 -12.44
N GLY A 796 5.83 24.14 -11.52
CA GLY A 796 4.99 22.97 -11.80
C GLY A 796 3.69 23.32 -12.55
N VAL A 797 2.76 22.37 -12.70
CA VAL A 797 1.46 22.56 -13.41
C VAL A 797 0.43 23.40 -12.65
N MET A 798 0.84 24.05 -11.56
CA MET A 798 -0.02 24.84 -10.68
C MET A 798 -0.41 26.19 -11.31
N LYS A 799 -1.61 26.68 -10.98
CA LYS A 799 -2.22 27.92 -11.45
C LYS A 799 -1.45 29.16 -11.02
N ALA A 800 -0.93 29.15 -9.79
CA ALA A 800 -0.01 30.19 -9.32
C ALA A 800 1.26 30.28 -10.18
N CYS A 801 1.62 29.18 -10.84
CA CYS A 801 2.80 29.02 -11.66
C CYS A 801 2.49 29.11 -13.18
N GLY A 802 1.30 29.61 -13.54
CA GLY A 802 0.85 29.73 -14.95
C GLY A 802 0.23 28.46 -15.54
N GLY A 803 0.15 27.38 -14.77
CA GLY A 803 -0.62 26.18 -15.13
C GLY A 803 -2.13 26.37 -14.96
N THR A 804 -2.90 25.30 -15.16
CA THR A 804 -4.37 25.34 -15.05
C THR A 804 -4.89 24.83 -13.70
N PHE A 805 -4.01 24.37 -12.81
CA PHE A 805 -4.38 23.58 -11.63
C PHE A 805 -4.29 24.35 -10.31
N GLU A 806 -5.37 24.41 -9.53
CA GLU A 806 -5.36 25.11 -8.24
C GLU A 806 -4.95 24.20 -7.09
N GLY A 807 -3.93 24.60 -6.32
CA GLY A 807 -3.50 23.90 -5.10
C GLY A 807 -4.33 24.30 -3.90
N ILE A 808 -4.67 23.32 -3.06
CA ILE A 808 -5.30 23.56 -1.76
C ILE A 808 -4.28 23.23 -0.70
N THR A 809 -3.87 24.26 0.03
CA THR A 809 -2.92 24.15 1.14
C THR A 809 -3.69 23.84 2.42
N LEU A 810 -3.33 22.74 3.07
CA LEU A 810 -3.93 22.30 4.33
C LEU A 810 -2.93 22.43 5.48
N PRO A 811 -3.42 22.75 6.69
CA PRO A 811 -2.57 22.84 7.87
C PRO A 811 -2.03 21.46 8.27
N VAL A 812 -0.85 21.46 8.86
CA VAL A 812 -0.21 20.27 9.42
C VAL A 812 -0.18 20.42 10.94
N ALA A 813 -0.60 19.39 11.66
CA ALA A 813 -0.51 19.29 13.11
C ALA A 813 0.92 18.91 13.52
N ALA A 814 1.87 19.80 13.22
CA ALA A 814 3.30 19.61 13.42
C ALA A 814 3.68 19.26 14.87
N GLU A 815 2.93 19.75 15.87
CA GLU A 815 3.17 19.44 17.28
C GLU A 815 3.00 17.94 17.63
N GLY A 816 2.22 17.20 16.85
CA GLY A 816 2.06 15.76 17.03
C GLY A 816 3.06 14.92 16.22
N LEU A 817 3.81 15.53 15.31
CA LEU A 817 4.85 14.86 14.53
C LEU A 817 6.12 14.77 15.38
N VAL A 818 6.27 13.67 16.09
CA VAL A 818 7.40 13.42 16.99
C VAL A 818 8.38 12.48 16.28
N ASN A 819 9.65 12.89 16.16
CA ASN A 819 10.75 11.97 15.88
C ASN A 819 11.52 11.64 17.17
N ALA A 820 12.54 10.78 17.09
CA ALA A 820 13.35 10.32 18.22
C ALA A 820 13.97 11.44 19.10
N GLN A 821 14.02 12.69 18.61
CA GLN A 821 14.58 13.85 19.32
C GLN A 821 13.52 14.79 19.89
N GLY A 822 12.23 14.55 19.65
CA GLY A 822 11.14 15.36 20.21
C GLY A 822 11.13 16.81 19.73
N PHE A 823 11.50 17.08 18.46
CA PHE A 823 11.43 18.44 17.90
C PHE A 823 10.05 19.05 18.09
N THR A 824 10.07 20.35 18.37
CA THR A 824 8.89 21.20 18.54
C THR A 824 8.46 21.81 17.21
N ALA A 825 7.19 22.22 17.10
CA ALA A 825 6.63 22.78 15.87
C ALA A 825 7.36 24.02 15.31
N SER A 826 8.20 24.71 16.12
CA SER A 826 9.05 25.81 15.68
C SER A 826 10.30 25.37 14.90
N GLU A 827 10.70 24.11 15.02
CA GLU A 827 11.92 23.58 14.43
C GLU A 827 11.66 22.94 13.05
N LEU A 828 10.41 22.58 12.73
CA LEU A 828 9.99 22.18 11.38
C LEU A 828 9.82 23.36 10.40
N GLN A 829 10.22 24.58 10.79
CA GLN A 829 9.81 25.81 10.09
C GLN A 829 10.80 26.28 9.02
N GLY A 830 12.02 25.75 9.00
CA GLY A 830 13.10 26.13 8.06
C GLY A 830 13.12 27.63 7.73
N ASP A 831 13.55 27.97 6.51
CA ASP A 831 13.36 29.31 5.94
C ASP A 831 11.98 29.49 5.25
N PHE A 832 11.16 28.43 5.19
CA PHE A 832 9.95 28.34 4.35
C PHE A 832 8.62 28.51 5.11
N GLY A 833 8.67 28.73 6.43
CA GLY A 833 7.48 28.91 7.27
C GLY A 833 6.88 27.60 7.77
N ALA A 834 5.72 27.66 8.44
CA ALA A 834 5.08 26.47 9.00
C ALA A 834 4.76 25.43 7.89
N PRO A 835 5.03 24.13 8.13
CA PRO A 835 4.79 23.10 7.13
C PRO A 835 3.32 23.03 6.78
N THR A 836 3.04 22.82 5.50
CA THR A 836 1.70 22.63 4.98
C THR A 836 1.68 21.44 4.05
N MET A 837 0.51 20.82 3.88
CA MET A 837 0.35 19.72 2.94
C MET A 837 -0.60 20.08 1.80
N THR A 838 -0.44 19.41 0.68
CA THR A 838 -1.38 19.43 -0.45
C THR A 838 -1.82 18.01 -0.76
N LEU A 839 -3.13 17.82 -0.86
CA LEU A 839 -3.72 16.56 -1.32
C LEU A 839 -3.88 16.60 -2.82
N GLN A 840 -3.33 15.59 -3.49
CA GLN A 840 -3.26 15.55 -4.94
C GLN A 840 -3.68 14.18 -5.46
N TYR A 841 -4.69 14.15 -6.32
CA TYR A 841 -5.02 12.94 -7.07
C TYR A 841 -4.23 12.90 -8.37
N ASP A 842 -4.34 11.78 -9.08
CA ASP A 842 -3.82 11.69 -10.44
C ASP A 842 -4.25 12.88 -11.33
N TRP A 843 -3.28 13.48 -12.04
CA TRP A 843 -3.54 14.66 -12.89
C TRP A 843 -4.66 14.40 -13.92
N ILE A 844 -4.63 13.22 -14.54
CA ILE A 844 -5.58 12.81 -15.57
C ILE A 844 -7.00 12.80 -15.00
N VAL A 845 -7.12 12.25 -13.80
CA VAL A 845 -8.37 12.11 -13.08
C VAL A 845 -8.97 13.48 -12.82
N GLN A 846 -8.16 14.41 -12.32
CA GLN A 846 -8.62 15.74 -11.97
C GLN A 846 -9.01 16.57 -13.20
N GLU A 847 -8.24 16.50 -14.28
CA GLU A 847 -8.55 17.24 -15.50
C GLU A 847 -9.83 16.71 -16.18
N VAL A 848 -10.09 15.40 -16.11
CA VAL A 848 -11.37 14.82 -16.56
C VAL A 848 -12.53 15.28 -15.66
N ALA A 849 -12.36 15.21 -14.34
CA ALA A 849 -13.40 15.59 -13.38
C ALA A 849 -13.85 17.05 -13.58
N ARG A 850 -12.91 17.96 -13.87
CA ARG A 850 -13.18 19.37 -14.19
C ARG A 850 -14.06 19.55 -15.44
N ARG A 851 -14.03 18.59 -16.37
CA ARG A 851 -14.74 18.68 -17.67
C ARG A 851 -16.09 17.99 -17.67
N VAL A 852 -16.21 16.84 -17.02
CA VAL A 852 -17.39 15.96 -17.17
C VAL A 852 -17.97 15.46 -15.85
N GLN A 853 -17.57 16.03 -14.71
CA GLN A 853 -18.06 15.63 -13.36
C GLN A 853 -17.99 14.11 -13.13
N MET A 854 -16.86 13.51 -13.52
CA MET A 854 -16.57 12.10 -13.26
C MET A 854 -15.87 11.97 -11.91
N GLY A 855 -16.24 10.96 -11.12
CA GLY A 855 -15.60 10.70 -9.84
C GLY A 855 -14.17 10.19 -9.96
N GLY A 856 -13.42 10.26 -8.86
CA GLY A 856 -12.08 9.67 -8.73
C GLY A 856 -12.11 8.15 -8.91
N PRO A 857 -11.10 7.55 -9.56
CA PRO A 857 -11.02 6.11 -9.70
C PRO A 857 -10.37 5.49 -8.47
N HIS A 858 -10.75 4.25 -8.22
CA HIS A 858 -9.99 3.37 -7.35
C HIS A 858 -8.61 3.09 -7.97
N SER A 859 -7.68 2.70 -7.12
CA SER A 859 -6.41 2.10 -7.51
C SER A 859 -6.36 0.64 -7.03
N ALA A 860 -5.50 -0.14 -7.68
CA ALA A 860 -5.19 -1.51 -7.29
C ALA A 860 -4.02 -1.59 -6.30
N ASN A 861 -3.58 -0.44 -5.76
CA ASN A 861 -2.56 -0.38 -4.73
C ASN A 861 -2.92 -1.32 -3.58
N MET A 862 -1.93 -1.99 -3.01
CA MET A 862 -2.16 -2.81 -1.82
C MET A 862 -2.51 -1.90 -0.63
N VAL A 863 -3.49 -2.32 0.17
CA VAL A 863 -3.99 -1.57 1.33
C VAL A 863 -3.37 -2.04 2.63
N PRO A 864 -3.17 -1.16 3.61
CA PRO A 864 -2.64 -1.55 4.90
C PRO A 864 -3.70 -2.28 5.73
N LEU A 865 -3.26 -3.27 6.50
CA LEU A 865 -4.01 -3.93 7.55
C LEU A 865 -3.34 -3.67 8.89
N PHE A 866 -4.15 -3.41 9.91
CA PHE A 866 -3.75 -3.19 11.29
C PHE A 866 -4.52 -4.14 12.21
N ALA A 867 -3.88 -4.68 13.23
CA ALA A 867 -4.55 -5.53 14.23
C ALA A 867 -3.99 -5.36 15.64
N SER A 868 -4.84 -5.51 16.66
CA SER A 868 -4.46 -5.53 18.08
C SER A 868 -5.41 -6.41 18.90
N GLY A 869 -4.87 -7.02 19.95
CA GLY A 869 -5.59 -7.99 20.79
C GLY A 869 -5.22 -9.45 20.49
N PRO A 870 -5.96 -10.42 21.05
CA PRO A 870 -5.57 -11.82 21.02
C PRO A 870 -5.40 -12.36 19.58
N ARG A 871 -4.24 -12.98 19.32
CA ARG A 871 -3.82 -13.55 18.03
C ARG A 871 -3.61 -12.52 16.92
N ALA A 872 -3.55 -11.22 17.21
CA ALA A 872 -3.32 -10.17 16.21
C ALA A 872 -2.05 -10.42 15.38
N GLY A 873 -0.97 -10.92 16.00
CA GLY A 873 0.31 -11.23 15.34
C GLY A 873 0.22 -12.20 14.17
N GLU A 874 -0.83 -13.04 14.10
CA GLU A 874 -1.06 -13.95 12.98
C GLU A 874 -1.47 -13.21 11.69
N LEU A 875 -2.07 -12.02 11.84
CA LEU A 875 -2.50 -11.18 10.72
C LEU A 875 -1.34 -10.45 10.03
N GLY A 876 -0.19 -10.34 10.69
CA GLY A 876 1.03 -9.73 10.11
C GLY A 876 1.55 -10.49 8.89
N ARG A 877 1.05 -11.70 8.65
CA ARG A 877 1.39 -12.58 7.52
C ARG A 877 0.38 -12.54 6.37
N ILE A 878 -0.71 -11.80 6.51
CA ILE A 878 -1.73 -11.71 5.47
C ILE A 878 -1.27 -10.77 4.37
N ARG A 879 -1.48 -11.19 3.12
CA ARG A 879 -1.09 -10.41 1.94
C ARG A 879 -2.23 -10.25 0.94
N ASP A 880 -3.41 -10.74 1.29
CA ASP A 880 -4.53 -10.84 0.36
C ASP A 880 -5.88 -10.90 1.10
N GLN A 881 -6.90 -10.23 0.56
CA GLN A 881 -8.21 -10.11 1.22
C GLN A 881 -8.93 -11.44 1.48
N PRO A 882 -8.94 -12.43 0.56
CA PRO A 882 -9.46 -13.77 0.85
C PRO A 882 -8.78 -14.46 2.05
N GLN A 883 -7.49 -14.22 2.30
CA GLN A 883 -6.81 -14.79 3.47
C GLN A 883 -7.38 -14.19 4.76
N LEU A 884 -7.60 -12.87 4.80
CA LEU A 884 -8.28 -12.20 5.91
C LEU A 884 -9.68 -12.78 6.13
N GLY A 885 -10.48 -12.91 5.07
CA GLY A 885 -11.83 -13.46 5.20
C GLY A 885 -11.86 -14.90 5.71
N GLN A 886 -10.86 -15.73 5.36
CA GLN A 886 -10.71 -17.07 5.94
C GLN A 886 -10.40 -17.02 7.43
N TRP A 887 -9.52 -16.12 7.87
CA TRP A 887 -9.22 -15.92 9.30
C TRP A 887 -10.46 -15.43 10.07
N LEU A 888 -11.16 -14.43 9.55
CA LEU A 888 -12.40 -13.93 10.13
C LEU A 888 -13.46 -15.03 10.26
N THR A 889 -13.63 -15.85 9.23
CA THR A 889 -14.55 -17.00 9.23
C THR A 889 -14.16 -18.03 10.30
N ARG A 890 -12.85 -18.34 10.44
CA ARG A 890 -12.37 -19.26 11.48
C ARG A 890 -12.66 -18.74 12.89
N TRP A 891 -12.32 -17.48 13.18
CA TRP A 891 -12.57 -16.89 14.50
C TRP A 891 -14.04 -16.67 14.81
N ALA A 892 -14.85 -16.33 13.81
CA ALA A 892 -16.30 -16.29 13.92
C ALA A 892 -16.86 -17.67 14.28
N SER A 893 -16.31 -18.74 13.70
CA SER A 893 -16.73 -20.13 13.94
C SER A 893 -16.26 -20.72 15.30
N GLY A 894 -15.37 -20.03 16.01
CA GLY A 894 -14.75 -20.49 17.26
C GLY A 894 -13.59 -21.49 17.08
N HIS A 895 -13.12 -21.69 15.84
CA HIS A 895 -12.11 -22.68 15.47
C HIS A 895 -10.66 -22.20 15.49
#